data_AF-A0A3P8RYZ5-F1
#
_entry.id   AF-A0A3P8RYZ5-F1
#
_cell.length_a   1.000
_cell.length_b   1.000
_cell.length_c   1.000
_cell.angle_alpha   90.00
_cell.angle_beta   90.00
_cell.angle_gamma   90.00
#
_symmetry.space_group_name_H-M   'P 1'
#
loop_
_entity.id
_entity.type
_entity.pdbx_description
1 polymer ?
#
loop_
_entity_poly.entity_id
_entity_poly.type
_entity_poly.pdbx_seq_one_letter_code
_entity_poly.pdbx_strand_id
1 'polypeptide(L)'
;MKGLPVLSLLLWMSSVFFVGLYLFVGGFLLVRLEVNRTSGCEDVLHPGQDPVDFCWARPRFRRAVLLIIDALKIDFARFDPNNTTPRPYQNKLPVLQETASSRPLQSRLYPFRADPPTTTMQRIKGFTTGSLPTFVDVGNNFASSAILEDNLIHQLGKEGKRVVFMGDDTWENLFPKKFHRSLPFPSFNVKDLHTVDNGILQHLYNTIIGDDWDVLVAHFLGVDHCGHRFGPDHPAMADKLTQMDGVIRSVMDRLQNDTLLVVMGDHGMTDSGDHGGESQKETDAAIFLYSPSPIFPGPPTQNEPDVVPQTDLVPTLALLLGVPIPYSSVGQVLLPLFPPHGQTEGAVRGLSQLEALWINAKQVNRFLETYSGMAKDIPPESLLQLKDQFSRLSSEYLSSVGEGRSPSQQLVSSLQAYLTSVRDTCRSTWAQFNPLKMAAGLSILALACLMCFLLSELSVVLVREDDGGLKVLVVAALAAGVGVAAAQLLSQGYMELTWCLAAGAFSSELLFFWRARRLGSPAVSKNGTKGPKSGGWLTPRRLLIPPLLVPLLRCASLLSDSYVIAEGRVVTFLLFSLALYIPVHLNWDGLLLPPSHDPLKSAGLLPSPALSPSTVRKESSVLLSCLGLLVGSLYLSLSFHGCREEQGSCQPSAFLSPLSRFQDSQLKNIHYVLSVVSLGLWTYLLRRCLCHYGNLNSSGGAVFTARWVLPVLSVCLGLHWAVSATPEDSFRNLGELIRMAQLALPRAAFCLLGLGLALIWLDPLTVFVKTRAAASSRSSSLPPPRYRASTGISPQAELHHLIPQIYQRMRRSLDDGELSGGGEAGGRPMVEAYGLGSVYSAPLLLFWGLLGVGLLLLHPEGMALAFLLLLLEMGALLHIHASSSTLRGLHGACSGGFTVPWTPVVLWSLAATQFFHATGHLPTFPSIQWGAAFVGFPDGHTGTVLPASLVTLNTFASHILFAVGCPLLLFWPLVCEVRGGRGGRGCGEEGEDAVMEMRLRENPQQFSSALLQLSTRYLFIHGTQVFASVCAAAILRRHLMVWKVFAPKLMFEASGFLVSSIFLLIGVSLVLRVDLSVGRWFQRLIPESSR
;
A
#
# COMPACT_ATOMS: atom_id res chain seq x y z
N MET A 1 -26.91 -2.33 -23.69
CA MET A 1 -25.85 -1.39 -23.23
C MET A 1 -24.59 -1.54 -24.09
N LYS A 2 -23.75 -0.50 -24.24
CA LYS A 2 -22.40 -0.63 -24.85
C LYS A 2 -21.39 -1.01 -23.75
N GLY A 3 -21.41 -2.27 -23.29
CA GLY A 3 -20.59 -2.70 -22.14
C GLY A 3 -19.08 -2.81 -22.43
N LEU A 4 -18.71 -3.35 -23.59
CA LEU A 4 -17.32 -3.55 -23.98
C LEU A 4 -16.51 -2.24 -24.09
N PRO A 5 -17.05 -1.15 -24.68
CA PRO A 5 -16.37 0.16 -24.69
C PRO A 5 -16.09 0.72 -23.28
N VAL A 6 -17.06 0.60 -22.37
CA VAL A 6 -16.92 1.08 -20.97
C VAL A 6 -15.78 0.34 -20.28
N LEU A 7 -15.79 -1.00 -20.34
CA LEU A 7 -14.75 -1.82 -19.70
C LEU A 7 -13.37 -1.54 -20.30
N SER A 8 -13.29 -1.39 -21.62
CA SER A 8 -12.02 -1.17 -22.32
C SER A 8 -11.42 0.21 -22.01
N LEU A 9 -12.25 1.25 -21.88
CA LEU A 9 -11.81 2.59 -21.44
C LEU A 9 -11.31 2.59 -20.00
N LEU A 10 -12.00 1.88 -19.10
CA LEU A 10 -11.58 1.77 -17.70
C LEU A 10 -10.27 0.98 -17.58
N LEU A 11 -10.12 -0.14 -18.30
CA LEU A 11 -8.89 -0.93 -18.33
C LEU A 11 -7.70 -0.12 -18.84
N TRP A 12 -7.87 0.62 -19.94
CA TRP A 12 -6.83 1.50 -20.46
C TRP A 12 -6.42 2.56 -19.43
N MET A 13 -7.40 3.26 -18.83
CA MET A 13 -7.13 4.27 -17.82
C MET A 13 -6.40 3.70 -16.59
N SER A 14 -6.86 2.56 -16.05
CA SER A 14 -6.17 1.89 -14.94
C SER A 14 -4.74 1.49 -15.31
N SER A 15 -4.52 1.02 -16.54
CA SER A 15 -3.18 0.65 -17.03
C SER A 15 -2.22 1.83 -17.07
N VAL A 16 -2.68 3.03 -17.49
CA VAL A 16 -1.86 4.25 -17.48
C VAL A 16 -1.44 4.62 -16.06
N PHE A 17 -2.36 4.57 -15.08
CA PHE A 17 -2.01 4.77 -13.68
C PHE A 17 -0.99 3.74 -13.17
N PHE A 18 -1.15 2.46 -13.53
CA PHE A 18 -0.21 1.41 -13.10
C PHE A 18 1.19 1.61 -13.67
N VAL A 19 1.30 2.05 -14.94
CA VAL A 19 2.59 2.39 -15.55
C VAL A 19 3.23 3.58 -14.83
N GLY A 20 2.46 4.64 -14.55
CA GLY A 20 2.96 5.81 -13.81
C GLY A 20 3.46 5.46 -12.40
N LEU A 21 2.71 4.61 -11.67
CA LEU A 21 3.12 4.13 -10.35
C LEU A 21 4.36 3.24 -10.43
N TYR A 22 4.38 2.29 -11.35
CA TYR A 22 5.52 1.38 -11.53
C TYR A 22 6.81 2.14 -11.84
N LEU A 23 6.76 3.17 -12.69
CA LEU A 23 7.90 4.04 -12.98
C LEU A 23 8.34 4.84 -11.76
N PHE A 24 7.42 5.45 -11.04
CA PHE A 24 7.75 6.23 -9.86
C PHE A 24 8.37 5.36 -8.77
N VAL A 25 7.70 4.26 -8.41
CA VAL A 25 8.16 3.31 -7.40
C VAL A 25 9.49 2.69 -7.80
N GLY A 26 9.67 2.33 -9.07
CA GLY A 26 10.95 1.80 -9.59
C GLY A 26 12.08 2.82 -9.66
N GLY A 27 11.81 4.13 -9.49
CA GLY A 27 12.83 5.15 -9.31
C GLY A 27 12.98 5.64 -7.86
N PHE A 28 11.98 5.41 -7.01
CA PHE A 28 11.91 5.87 -5.64
C PHE A 28 12.33 4.81 -4.61
N LEU A 29 11.90 3.54 -4.77
CA LEU A 29 12.28 2.47 -3.86
C LEU A 29 13.69 1.98 -4.16
N LEU A 30 14.51 1.95 -3.11
CA LEU A 30 15.82 1.33 -3.09
C LEU A 30 15.61 -0.12 -2.64
N VAL A 31 15.92 -1.09 -3.50
CA VAL A 31 15.66 -2.52 -3.26
C VAL A 31 16.93 -3.32 -3.57
N ARG A 32 17.30 -4.20 -2.64
CA ARG A 32 18.34 -5.23 -2.83
C ARG A 32 17.79 -6.60 -2.43
N LEU A 33 18.22 -7.64 -3.14
CA LEU A 33 17.94 -9.01 -2.76
C LEU A 33 18.93 -9.49 -1.69
N GLU A 34 18.44 -10.09 -0.61
CA GLU A 34 19.33 -10.70 0.41
C GLU A 34 19.84 -12.06 -0.05
N VAL A 35 21.15 -12.29 0.09
CA VAL A 35 21.78 -13.58 -0.23
C VAL A 35 21.99 -14.38 1.05
N ASN A 36 21.29 -15.51 1.16
CA ASN A 36 21.42 -16.43 2.29
C ASN A 36 22.58 -17.42 2.08
N ARG A 37 23.82 -16.91 2.13
CA ARG A 37 25.05 -17.70 2.12
C ARG A 37 26.02 -17.15 3.17
N THR A 38 26.85 -18.01 3.74
CA THR A 38 27.84 -17.64 4.75
C THR A 38 29.25 -17.97 4.28
N SER A 39 30.22 -17.12 4.58
CA SER A 39 31.63 -17.43 4.37
C SER A 39 32.13 -18.48 5.39
N GLY A 40 33.07 -19.32 4.95
CA GLY A 40 33.85 -20.25 5.77
C GLY A 40 35.35 -19.93 5.73
N CYS A 41 36.12 -20.55 6.62
CA CYS A 41 37.58 -20.37 6.67
C CYS A 41 38.30 -21.01 5.48
N GLU A 42 37.77 -22.11 4.95
CA GLU A 42 38.25 -22.78 3.74
C GLU A 42 38.23 -21.88 2.49
N ASP A 43 37.33 -20.89 2.48
CA ASP A 43 37.17 -19.95 1.38
C ASP A 43 38.34 -18.96 1.25
N VAL A 44 39.08 -18.76 2.34
CA VAL A 44 40.18 -17.81 2.46
C VAL A 44 41.45 -18.34 1.77
N LEU A 45 41.60 -19.65 1.62
CA LEU A 45 42.84 -20.31 1.17
C LEU A 45 43.08 -20.25 -0.35
N HIS A 46 44.36 -20.37 -0.73
CA HIS A 46 44.80 -20.55 -2.13
C HIS A 46 44.50 -21.98 -2.62
N PRO A 47 44.21 -22.18 -3.92
CA PRO A 47 44.20 -23.52 -4.47
C PRO A 47 45.63 -24.10 -4.48
N GLY A 48 45.89 -25.13 -3.66
CA GLY A 48 47.04 -26.02 -3.83
C GLY A 48 48.21 -25.94 -2.82
N GLN A 49 48.08 -25.26 -1.68
CA GLN A 49 49.05 -25.36 -0.55
C GLN A 49 48.40 -25.99 0.68
N ASP A 50 49.20 -26.68 1.51
CA ASP A 50 48.75 -27.31 2.76
C ASP A 50 48.00 -26.30 3.64
N PRO A 51 46.87 -26.69 4.25
CA PRO A 51 45.95 -25.77 4.91
C PRO A 51 46.55 -25.29 6.23
N VAL A 52 47.27 -24.17 6.20
CA VAL A 52 47.42 -23.34 7.41
C VAL A 52 46.16 -22.50 7.48
N ASP A 53 45.12 -23.02 8.14
CA ASP A 53 43.84 -22.31 8.22
C ASP A 53 44.04 -20.91 8.84
N PHE A 54 43.73 -19.88 8.06
CA PHE A 54 43.81 -18.47 8.46
C PHE A 54 43.11 -18.20 9.81
N CYS A 55 41.93 -18.80 10.02
CA CYS A 55 41.14 -18.64 11.24
C CYS A 55 41.80 -19.27 12.49
N TRP A 56 42.75 -20.20 12.29
CA TRP A 56 43.48 -20.87 13.38
C TRP A 56 44.88 -20.27 13.59
N ALA A 57 45.36 -19.43 12.67
CA ALA A 57 46.52 -18.60 12.89
C ALA A 57 46.24 -17.54 13.97
N ARG A 58 47.27 -17.09 14.69
CA ARG A 58 47.10 -16.04 15.71
C ARG A 58 46.69 -14.73 15.02
N PRO A 59 45.49 -14.17 15.29
CA PRO A 59 45.06 -12.91 14.69
C PRO A 59 45.91 -11.75 15.17
N ARG A 60 45.84 -10.61 14.47
CA ARG A 60 46.55 -9.39 14.88
C ARG A 60 46.07 -8.88 16.23
N PHE A 61 44.76 -8.90 16.47
CA PHE A 61 44.17 -8.58 17.76
C PHE A 61 43.39 -9.76 18.30
N ARG A 62 43.54 -10.03 19.59
CA ARG A 62 42.75 -11.04 20.29
C ARG A 62 41.39 -10.47 20.68
N ARG A 63 41.36 -9.19 21.05
CA ARG A 63 40.18 -8.50 21.58
C ARG A 63 39.87 -7.22 20.81
N ALA A 64 38.59 -6.83 20.76
CA ALA A 64 38.18 -5.53 20.25
C ALA A 64 37.04 -4.91 21.07
N VAL A 65 37.11 -3.59 21.28
CA VAL A 65 36.05 -2.77 21.87
C VAL A 65 35.50 -1.85 20.79
N LEU A 66 34.21 -2.01 20.46
CA LEU A 66 33.46 -1.14 19.57
C LEU A 66 32.60 -0.21 20.43
N LEU A 67 33.04 1.04 20.56
CA LEU A 67 32.34 2.12 21.24
C LEU A 67 31.57 2.93 20.21
N ILE A 68 30.28 2.66 20.08
CA ILE A 68 29.40 3.33 19.13
C ILE A 68 28.69 4.46 19.86
N ILE A 69 28.86 5.69 19.37
CA ILE A 69 28.18 6.88 19.86
C ILE A 69 27.22 7.31 18.75
N ASP A 70 25.93 7.06 18.96
CA ASP A 70 24.89 7.35 17.96
C ASP A 70 24.91 8.84 17.57
N ALA A 71 24.83 9.10 16.27
CA ALA A 71 24.94 10.40 15.65
C ALA A 71 26.25 11.17 15.93
N LEU A 72 27.37 10.48 16.20
CA LEU A 72 28.68 11.10 16.32
C LEU A 72 29.20 11.59 14.96
N LYS A 73 28.76 12.79 14.58
CA LYS A 73 29.20 13.51 13.39
C LYS A 73 30.69 13.87 13.45
N ILE A 74 31.38 13.87 12.31
CA ILE A 74 32.81 14.25 12.22
C ILE A 74 33.13 15.63 12.82
N ASP A 75 32.20 16.58 12.74
CA ASP A 75 32.39 17.92 13.28
C ASP A 75 32.50 17.94 14.82
N PHE A 76 31.89 16.97 15.51
CA PHE A 76 31.98 16.84 16.98
C PHE A 76 33.36 16.30 17.41
N ALA A 77 33.96 15.47 16.57
CA ALA A 77 35.26 14.84 16.82
C ALA A 77 36.46 15.74 16.49
N ARG A 78 36.24 16.85 15.77
CA ARG A 78 37.30 17.82 15.44
C ARG A 78 37.60 18.74 16.61
N PHE A 79 38.88 19.03 16.79
CA PHE A 79 39.37 19.98 17.78
C PHE A 79 40.17 21.09 17.09
N ASP A 80 39.76 22.33 17.29
CA ASP A 80 40.47 23.52 16.81
C ASP A 80 41.02 24.33 18.01
N PRO A 81 42.34 24.34 18.25
CA PRO A 81 42.94 25.09 19.35
C PRO A 81 42.84 26.61 19.17
N ASN A 82 42.62 27.11 17.95
CA ASN A 82 42.53 28.55 17.66
C ASN A 82 41.11 29.10 17.84
N ASN A 83 40.11 28.24 18.02
CA ASN A 83 38.73 28.65 18.21
C ASN A 83 38.49 29.13 19.64
N THR A 84 38.50 30.45 19.82
CA THR A 84 38.32 31.12 21.12
C THR A 84 36.87 31.20 21.59
N THR A 85 35.89 30.95 20.71
CA THR A 85 34.45 30.99 21.04
C THR A 85 33.73 29.77 20.44
N PRO A 86 34.06 28.55 20.92
CA PRO A 86 33.47 27.33 20.36
C PRO A 86 31.98 27.27 20.64
N ARG A 87 31.22 26.80 19.64
CA ARG A 87 29.81 26.40 19.82
C ARG A 87 29.71 25.27 20.86
N PRO A 88 28.54 25.03 21.48
CA PRO A 88 28.36 24.01 22.49
C PRO A 88 28.91 22.63 22.13
N TYR A 89 28.77 22.20 20.87
CA TYR A 89 29.28 20.90 20.40
C TYR A 89 30.78 20.89 20.01
N GLN A 90 31.42 22.06 19.84
CA GLN A 90 32.79 22.15 19.36
C GLN A 90 33.80 21.97 20.50
N ASN A 91 34.94 21.34 20.20
CA ASN A 91 36.05 21.15 21.13
C ASN A 91 35.67 20.39 22.42
N LYS A 92 34.69 19.48 22.35
CA LYS A 92 34.21 18.68 23.50
C LYS A 92 34.75 17.25 23.56
N LEU A 93 35.44 16.80 22.50
CA LEU A 93 36.13 15.51 22.44
C LEU A 93 37.66 15.67 22.23
N PRO A 94 38.37 16.47 23.04
CA PRO A 94 39.80 16.71 22.85
C PRO A 94 40.65 15.44 22.87
N VAL A 95 40.22 14.37 23.54
CA VAL A 95 40.97 13.10 23.61
C VAL A 95 41.36 12.55 22.24
N LEU A 96 40.50 12.72 21.24
CA LEU A 96 40.70 12.16 19.90
C LEU A 96 41.89 12.82 19.21
N GLN A 97 41.92 14.16 19.20
CA GLN A 97 43.00 14.94 18.58
C GLN A 97 44.30 14.86 19.40
N GLU A 98 44.20 14.93 20.72
CA GLU A 98 45.33 14.81 21.66
C GLU A 98 46.07 13.48 21.43
N THR A 99 45.32 12.38 21.34
CA THR A 99 45.88 11.05 21.12
C THR A 99 46.43 10.89 19.71
N ALA A 100 45.70 11.34 18.68
CA ALA A 100 46.15 11.28 17.29
C ALA A 100 47.46 12.04 17.05
N SER A 101 47.64 13.16 17.75
CA SER A 101 48.85 14.00 17.64
C SER A 101 50.02 13.49 18.49
N SER A 102 49.76 13.05 19.73
CA SER A 102 50.81 12.56 20.64
C SER A 102 51.28 11.13 20.32
N ARG A 103 50.39 10.29 19.78
CA ARG A 103 50.62 8.86 19.51
C ARG A 103 50.20 8.49 18.07
N PRO A 104 50.87 9.04 17.05
CA PRO A 104 50.46 8.89 15.65
C PRO A 104 50.67 7.47 15.10
N LEU A 105 51.45 6.61 15.74
CA LEU A 105 51.59 5.20 15.33
C LEU A 105 50.50 4.31 15.94
N GLN A 106 49.84 4.77 16.99
CA GLN A 106 48.82 4.03 17.74
C GLN A 106 47.41 4.44 17.37
N SER A 107 47.21 5.63 16.78
CA SER A 107 45.87 6.16 16.52
C SER A 107 45.71 6.98 15.25
N ARG A 108 44.48 6.95 14.71
CA ARG A 108 44.00 7.77 13.58
C ARG A 108 42.53 8.14 13.77
N LEU A 109 42.16 9.33 13.28
CA LEU A 109 40.79 9.82 13.19
C LEU A 109 40.46 10.05 11.71
N TYR A 110 39.36 9.47 11.23
CA TYR A 110 38.87 9.68 9.87
C TYR A 110 37.40 10.12 9.88
N PRO A 111 36.95 10.88 8.87
CA PRO A 111 35.54 10.93 8.50
C PRO A 111 35.06 9.52 8.13
N PHE A 112 33.93 9.11 8.69
CA PHE A 112 33.32 7.80 8.52
C PHE A 112 32.00 7.94 7.78
N ARG A 113 31.98 7.66 6.48
CA ARG A 113 30.86 7.99 5.62
C ARG A 113 29.84 6.86 5.55
N ALA A 114 28.65 7.15 6.07
CA ALA A 114 27.46 6.32 5.99
C ALA A 114 26.74 6.49 4.65
N ASP A 115 26.41 5.39 3.98
CA ASP A 115 25.51 5.42 2.84
C ASP A 115 24.05 5.68 3.29
N PRO A 116 23.21 6.39 2.55
CA PRO A 116 21.79 6.55 2.89
C PRO A 116 21.02 5.21 2.81
N PRO A 117 19.91 5.03 3.58
CA PRO A 117 19.37 5.94 4.58
C PRO A 117 20.19 5.91 5.88
N THR A 118 20.43 7.09 6.45
CA THR A 118 21.21 7.30 7.69
C THR A 118 20.36 7.13 8.95
N THR A 119 19.62 6.02 9.05
CA THR A 119 18.87 5.66 10.27
C THR A 119 19.59 4.56 11.04
N THR A 120 19.59 4.63 12.37
CA THR A 120 20.33 3.72 13.27
C THR A 120 20.21 2.24 12.90
N MET A 121 18.99 1.72 12.77
CA MET A 121 18.75 0.31 12.39
C MET A 121 19.42 -0.07 11.06
N GLN A 122 19.33 0.81 10.06
CA GLN A 122 19.91 0.57 8.73
C GLN A 122 21.44 0.66 8.79
N ARG A 123 21.98 1.56 9.60
CA ARG A 123 23.43 1.70 9.79
C ARG A 123 23.99 0.50 10.54
N ILE A 124 23.34 0.03 11.61
CA ILE A 124 23.70 -1.22 12.31
C ILE A 124 23.80 -2.37 11.31
N LYS A 125 22.81 -2.54 10.44
CA LYS A 125 22.88 -3.53 9.37
C LYS A 125 24.10 -3.30 8.45
N GLY A 126 24.29 -2.08 7.95
CA GLY A 126 25.38 -1.76 7.02
C GLY A 126 26.78 -2.02 7.58
N PHE A 127 27.09 -1.53 8.79
CA PHE A 127 28.42 -1.68 9.39
C PHE A 127 28.64 -3.03 10.08
N THR A 128 27.64 -3.91 10.14
CA THR A 128 27.81 -5.31 10.61
C THR A 128 27.85 -6.31 9.47
N THR A 129 27.18 -6.05 8.34
CA THR A 129 27.18 -6.95 7.17
C THR A 129 28.18 -6.51 6.09
N GLY A 130 28.61 -5.25 6.13
CA GLY A 130 29.57 -4.68 5.17
C GLY A 130 28.93 -4.46 3.81
N SER A 131 27.60 -4.38 3.78
CA SER A 131 26.77 -4.26 2.60
C SER A 131 26.07 -2.91 2.58
N LEU A 132 25.51 -2.51 1.44
CA LEU A 132 24.76 -1.26 1.31
C LEU A 132 23.30 -1.49 1.72
N PRO A 133 22.83 -0.99 2.87
CA PRO A 133 21.48 -1.29 3.37
C PRO A 133 20.43 -0.66 2.48
N THR A 134 19.33 -1.38 2.21
CA THR A 134 18.15 -0.81 1.56
C THR A 134 16.95 -0.87 2.49
N PHE A 135 15.99 0.05 2.33
CA PHE A 135 14.84 0.10 3.23
C PHE A 135 13.89 -1.10 3.05
N VAL A 136 13.88 -1.69 1.85
CA VAL A 136 13.10 -2.88 1.51
C VAL A 136 14.07 -3.95 1.03
N ASP A 137 14.62 -4.70 1.98
CA ASP A 137 15.35 -5.92 1.68
C ASP A 137 14.33 -7.04 1.46
N VAL A 138 14.21 -7.51 0.21
CA VAL A 138 13.26 -8.57 -0.14
C VAL A 138 13.89 -9.91 0.27
N GLY A 139 13.45 -10.43 1.41
CA GLY A 139 13.89 -11.72 1.95
C GLY A 139 12.73 -12.72 2.11
N ASN A 140 13.06 -13.99 2.40
CA ASN A 140 12.07 -15.08 2.56
C ASN A 140 11.30 -15.04 3.89
N ASN A 141 11.57 -14.08 4.79
CA ASN A 141 10.92 -13.95 6.10
C ASN A 141 10.26 -12.58 6.25
N PHE A 142 9.13 -12.38 5.55
CA PHE A 142 8.31 -11.15 5.57
C PHE A 142 7.78 -10.72 6.97
N ALA A 143 8.17 -11.39 8.06
CA ALA A 143 7.62 -11.22 9.40
C ALA A 143 8.65 -10.90 10.51
N SER A 144 9.95 -10.76 10.22
CA SER A 144 10.98 -10.51 11.25
C SER A 144 11.96 -9.42 10.81
N SER A 145 12.35 -8.53 11.73
CA SER A 145 13.44 -7.56 11.57
C SER A 145 14.84 -8.20 11.67
N ALA A 146 14.93 -9.50 11.96
CA ALA A 146 16.20 -10.19 12.14
C ALA A 146 17.03 -10.22 10.84
N ILE A 147 18.33 -9.96 10.98
CA ILE A 147 19.28 -10.04 9.87
C ILE A 147 19.61 -11.51 9.61
N LEU A 148 19.20 -12.01 8.45
CA LEU A 148 19.43 -13.40 8.02
C LEU A 148 20.70 -13.58 7.21
N GLU A 149 21.15 -12.50 6.54
CA GLU A 149 22.39 -12.51 5.79
C GLU A 149 23.61 -12.64 6.70
N ASP A 150 24.69 -13.17 6.12
CA ASP A 150 25.95 -13.30 6.81
C ASP A 150 26.49 -11.94 7.28
N ASN A 151 27.01 -11.92 8.50
CA ASN A 151 27.40 -10.70 9.18
C ASN A 151 28.50 -10.95 10.21
N LEU A 152 29.18 -9.88 10.61
CA LEU A 152 30.34 -9.94 11.50
C LEU A 152 30.00 -10.58 12.86
N ILE A 153 28.84 -10.26 13.45
CA ILE A 153 28.42 -10.82 14.74
C ILE A 153 28.24 -12.34 14.63
N HIS A 154 27.63 -12.80 13.53
CA HIS A 154 27.46 -14.21 13.25
C HIS A 154 28.81 -14.93 13.05
N GLN A 155 29.73 -14.35 12.27
CA GLN A 155 31.06 -14.91 12.03
C GLN A 155 31.89 -15.01 13.31
N LEU A 156 31.85 -13.97 14.17
CA LEU A 156 32.52 -13.99 15.47
C LEU A 156 32.01 -15.13 16.36
N GLY A 157 30.69 -15.29 16.47
CA GLY A 157 30.10 -16.37 17.26
C GLY A 157 30.40 -17.77 16.68
N LYS A 158 30.41 -17.89 15.35
CA LYS A 158 30.72 -19.15 14.64
C LYS A 158 32.16 -19.62 14.90
N GLU A 159 33.11 -18.70 14.94
CA GLU A 159 34.52 -18.97 15.27
C GLU A 159 34.79 -18.97 16.80
N GLY A 160 33.73 -19.11 17.61
CA GLY A 160 33.84 -19.29 19.06
C GLY A 160 34.22 -18.05 19.87
N LYS A 161 34.18 -16.84 19.28
CA LYS A 161 34.44 -15.59 20.00
C LYS A 161 33.25 -15.22 20.90
N ARG A 162 33.54 -14.76 22.11
CA ARG A 162 32.53 -14.29 23.07
C ARG A 162 32.20 -12.82 22.81
N VAL A 163 31.08 -12.58 22.14
CA VAL A 163 30.59 -11.23 21.84
C VAL A 163 29.65 -10.75 22.96
N VAL A 164 30.02 -9.68 23.65
CA VAL A 164 29.22 -9.03 24.70
C VAL A 164 28.65 -7.72 24.16
N PHE A 165 27.34 -7.56 24.28
CA PHE A 165 26.61 -6.36 23.83
C PHE A 165 25.98 -5.61 25.01
N MET A 166 26.04 -4.29 24.97
CA MET A 166 25.31 -3.39 25.89
C MET A 166 24.86 -2.12 25.18
N GLY A 167 23.61 -1.68 25.39
CA GLY A 167 23.08 -0.45 24.80
C GLY A 167 21.70 -0.62 24.17
N ASP A 168 21.49 0.02 23.02
CA ASP A 168 20.25 0.02 22.23
C ASP A 168 19.62 -1.37 21.97
N ASP A 169 18.38 -1.58 22.45
CA ASP A 169 17.61 -2.82 22.27
C ASP A 169 17.33 -3.22 20.82
N THR A 170 17.51 -2.32 19.85
CA THR A 170 17.46 -2.62 18.40
C THR A 170 18.41 -3.76 18.02
N TRP A 171 19.57 -3.87 18.66
CA TRP A 171 20.54 -4.95 18.40
C TRP A 171 20.00 -6.34 18.71
N GLU A 172 19.18 -6.51 19.76
CA GLU A 172 18.62 -7.81 20.12
C GLU A 172 17.55 -8.25 19.10
N ASN A 173 16.79 -7.28 18.57
CA ASN A 173 15.83 -7.51 17.50
C ASN A 173 16.51 -7.90 16.18
N LEU A 174 17.63 -7.26 15.84
CA LEU A 174 18.40 -7.54 14.62
C LEU A 174 19.19 -8.85 14.70
N PHE A 175 19.74 -9.19 15.88
CA PHE A 175 20.60 -10.36 16.10
C PHE A 175 20.08 -11.28 17.21
N PRO A 176 18.87 -11.85 17.07
CA PRO A 176 18.24 -12.64 18.12
C PRO A 176 19.11 -13.85 18.48
N LYS A 177 19.48 -13.96 19.77
CA LYS A 177 20.27 -15.06 20.35
C LYS A 177 21.67 -15.25 19.72
N LYS A 178 22.28 -14.18 19.20
CA LYS A 178 23.65 -14.22 18.64
C LYS A 178 24.75 -13.77 19.61
N PHE A 179 24.40 -13.08 20.68
CA PHE A 179 25.37 -12.60 21.68
C PHE A 179 25.64 -13.66 22.76
N HIS A 180 26.87 -13.70 23.26
CA HIS A 180 27.23 -14.47 24.45
C HIS A 180 26.57 -13.88 25.71
N ARG A 181 26.54 -12.54 25.80
CA ARG A 181 25.79 -11.78 26.81
C ARG A 181 25.25 -10.50 26.18
N SER A 182 23.96 -10.21 26.36
CA SER A 182 23.31 -8.95 25.95
C SER A 182 22.79 -8.20 27.17
N LEU A 183 22.95 -6.87 27.15
CA LEU A 183 22.42 -5.92 28.14
C LEU A 183 21.67 -4.79 27.39
N PRO A 184 20.47 -5.07 26.86
CA PRO A 184 19.69 -4.10 26.10
C PRO A 184 18.98 -3.11 27.02
N PHE A 185 18.84 -1.87 26.55
CA PHE A 185 18.09 -0.81 27.21
C PHE A 185 17.08 -0.18 26.23
N PRO A 186 15.90 0.27 26.70
CA PRO A 186 14.88 0.86 25.84
C PRO A 186 15.39 2.10 25.09
N SER A 187 15.34 2.08 23.77
CA SER A 187 15.92 3.11 22.90
C SER A 187 14.94 4.18 22.41
N PHE A 188 13.63 3.91 22.39
CA PHE A 188 12.68 4.72 21.60
C PHE A 188 12.39 6.13 22.15
N ASN A 189 12.60 6.38 23.44
CA ASN A 189 12.25 7.67 24.04
C ASN A 189 13.34 8.72 23.79
N VAL A 190 13.26 9.45 22.67
CA VAL A 190 14.21 10.53 22.32
C VAL A 190 14.28 11.68 23.33
N LYS A 191 13.34 11.76 24.30
CA LYS A 191 13.41 12.74 25.39
C LYS A 191 14.31 12.27 26.54
N ASP A 192 14.64 10.99 26.58
CA ASP A 192 15.51 10.40 27.58
C ASP A 192 16.94 10.40 27.06
N LEU A 193 17.79 11.25 27.65
CA LEU A 193 19.18 11.35 27.26
C LEU A 193 20.08 10.37 28.02
N HIS A 194 19.63 9.74 29.10
CA HIS A 194 20.54 9.22 30.12
C HIS A 194 20.38 7.73 30.43
N THR A 195 19.19 7.14 30.29
CA THR A 195 18.97 5.75 30.75
C THR A 195 19.89 4.76 30.06
N VAL A 196 20.02 4.83 28.73
CA VAL A 196 20.87 3.92 27.96
C VAL A 196 22.35 4.14 28.31
N ASP A 197 22.82 5.39 28.25
CA ASP A 197 24.22 5.73 28.56
C ASP A 197 24.60 5.31 29.99
N ASN A 198 23.78 5.61 30.99
CA ASN A 198 24.04 5.24 32.37
C ASN A 198 23.99 3.72 32.58
N GLY A 199 23.07 3.04 31.90
CA GLY A 199 22.98 1.58 31.89
C GLY A 199 24.26 0.93 31.37
N ILE A 200 24.82 1.45 30.27
CA ILE A 200 26.12 1.01 29.74
C ILE A 200 27.23 1.27 30.77
N LEU A 201 27.30 2.47 31.35
CA LEU A 201 28.36 2.85 32.30
C LEU A 201 28.39 1.98 33.57
N GLN A 202 27.25 1.46 34.01
CA GLN A 202 27.18 0.54 35.15
C GLN A 202 27.92 -0.78 34.91
N HIS A 203 28.06 -1.19 33.65
CA HIS A 203 28.61 -2.50 33.29
C HIS A 203 29.92 -2.44 32.48
N LEU A 204 30.16 -1.35 31.75
CA LEU A 204 31.25 -1.22 30.79
C LEU A 204 32.63 -1.47 31.40
N TYR A 205 32.98 -0.74 32.46
CA TYR A 205 34.33 -0.80 33.05
C TYR A 205 34.64 -2.14 33.70
N ASN A 206 33.66 -2.72 34.40
CA ASN A 206 33.81 -4.04 35.02
C ASN A 206 33.97 -5.14 33.97
N THR A 207 33.25 -5.02 32.84
CA THR A 207 33.36 -5.96 31.72
C THR A 207 34.75 -5.90 31.08
N ILE A 208 35.28 -4.70 30.80
CA ILE A 208 36.60 -4.54 30.16
C ILE A 208 37.74 -5.17 30.99
N ILE A 209 37.66 -5.06 32.32
CA ILE A 209 38.66 -5.64 33.24
C ILE A 209 38.54 -7.18 33.30
N GLY A 210 37.35 -7.72 33.05
CA GLY A 210 37.10 -9.16 33.04
C GLY A 210 37.69 -9.89 31.83
N ASP A 211 37.70 -11.22 31.91
CA ASP A 211 38.21 -12.11 30.86
C ASP A 211 37.12 -12.84 30.07
N ASP A 212 35.85 -12.54 30.34
CA ASP A 212 34.66 -13.22 29.82
C ASP A 212 34.16 -12.68 28.46
N TRP A 213 35.02 -11.98 27.72
CA TRP A 213 34.71 -11.38 26.42
C TRP A 213 35.92 -11.42 25.47
N ASP A 214 35.61 -11.42 24.17
CA ASP A 214 36.59 -11.25 23.09
C ASP A 214 36.22 -10.03 22.22
N VAL A 215 34.92 -9.77 22.02
CA VAL A 215 34.45 -8.54 21.37
C VAL A 215 33.40 -7.88 22.25
N LEU A 216 33.58 -6.60 22.55
CA LEU A 216 32.65 -5.80 23.35
C LEU A 216 32.04 -4.71 22.47
N VAL A 217 30.71 -4.69 22.37
CA VAL A 217 29.95 -3.68 21.64
C VAL A 217 29.15 -2.85 22.64
N ALA A 218 29.42 -1.55 22.71
CA ALA A 218 28.73 -0.60 23.58
C ALA A 218 28.13 0.52 22.73
N HIS A 219 26.79 0.61 22.67
CA HIS A 219 26.08 1.55 21.81
C HIS A 219 25.32 2.63 22.61
N PHE A 220 25.88 3.84 22.68
CA PHE A 220 25.37 5.00 23.39
C PHE A 220 24.40 5.82 22.52
N LEU A 221 23.27 6.26 23.07
CA LEU A 221 22.23 7.01 22.34
C LEU A 221 22.12 8.48 22.77
N GLY A 222 22.74 8.87 23.88
CA GLY A 222 22.50 10.20 24.47
C GLY A 222 22.86 11.39 23.57
N VAL A 223 23.79 11.23 22.63
CA VAL A 223 24.17 12.27 21.65
C VAL A 223 23.06 12.43 20.60
N ASP A 224 22.61 11.35 19.95
CA ASP A 224 21.50 11.40 18.98
C ASP A 224 20.21 11.95 19.60
N HIS A 225 19.81 11.43 20.77
CA HIS A 225 18.62 11.91 21.47
C HIS A 225 18.71 13.40 21.81
N CYS A 226 19.90 13.90 22.16
CA CYS A 226 20.11 15.32 22.40
C CYS A 226 19.94 16.13 21.09
N GLY A 227 20.44 15.60 19.98
CA GLY A 227 20.22 16.14 18.63
C GLY A 227 18.74 16.33 18.35
N HIS A 228 17.94 15.27 18.39
CA HIS A 228 16.49 15.34 18.14
C HIS A 228 15.76 16.29 19.09
N ARG A 229 16.15 16.31 20.37
CA ARG A 229 15.40 17.04 21.39
C ARG A 229 15.69 18.54 21.40
N PHE A 230 16.95 18.91 21.25
CA PHE A 230 17.45 20.27 21.46
C PHE A 230 18.23 20.85 20.28
N GLY A 231 18.66 20.00 19.34
CA GLY A 231 19.63 20.33 18.32
C GLY A 231 21.09 20.25 18.83
N PRO A 232 22.07 20.19 17.92
CA PRO A 232 23.48 20.11 18.27
C PRO A 232 24.03 21.38 18.93
N ASP A 233 23.44 22.55 18.67
CA ASP A 233 23.88 23.86 19.19
C ASP A 233 23.27 24.18 20.58
N HIS A 234 23.26 23.19 21.48
CA HIS A 234 22.64 23.31 22.82
C HIS A 234 23.62 22.87 23.93
N PRO A 235 23.61 23.50 25.12
CA PRO A 235 24.49 23.11 26.24
C PRO A 235 24.41 21.62 26.63
N ALA A 236 23.23 21.02 26.56
CA ALA A 236 23.07 19.58 26.81
C ALA A 236 23.90 18.69 25.86
N MET A 237 24.13 19.14 24.61
CA MET A 237 25.01 18.44 23.67
C MET A 237 26.47 18.54 24.14
N ALA A 238 26.87 19.70 24.67
CA ALA A 238 28.19 19.90 25.25
C ALA A 238 28.44 18.93 26.41
N ASP A 239 27.47 18.79 27.30
CA ASP A 239 27.53 17.87 28.45
C ASP A 239 27.65 16.41 27.99
N LYS A 240 26.89 16.02 26.96
CA LYS A 240 26.94 14.67 26.39
C LYS A 240 28.25 14.34 25.70
N LEU A 241 28.78 15.24 24.89
CA LEU A 241 30.09 15.03 24.27
C LEU A 241 31.21 15.00 25.32
N THR A 242 31.13 15.84 26.35
CA THR A 242 32.08 15.81 27.48
C THR A 242 31.99 14.51 28.28
N GLN A 243 30.78 13.96 28.47
CA GLN A 243 30.59 12.63 29.05
C GLN A 243 31.32 11.57 28.20
N MET A 244 31.13 11.59 26.88
CA MET A 244 31.78 10.64 25.97
C MET A 244 33.31 10.79 25.94
N ASP A 245 33.83 12.01 26.01
CA ASP A 245 35.28 12.29 26.15
C ASP A 245 35.88 11.58 27.39
N GLY A 246 35.15 11.62 28.52
CA GLY A 246 35.53 10.92 29.75
C GLY A 246 35.45 9.39 29.63
N VAL A 247 34.43 8.88 28.94
CA VAL A 247 34.28 7.44 28.66
C VAL A 247 35.44 6.93 27.81
N ILE A 248 35.77 7.63 26.72
CA ILE A 248 36.85 7.24 25.80
C ILE A 248 38.18 7.14 26.55
N ARG A 249 38.54 8.14 27.37
CA ARG A 249 39.76 8.06 28.21
C ARG A 249 39.74 6.88 29.16
N SER A 250 38.64 6.70 29.87
CA SER A 250 38.49 5.62 30.85
C SER A 250 38.61 4.24 30.22
N VAL A 251 38.10 4.06 28.99
CA VAL A 251 38.28 2.84 28.21
C VAL A 251 39.74 2.68 27.80
N MET A 252 40.37 3.70 27.19
CA MET A 252 41.76 3.66 26.74
C MET A 252 42.75 3.28 27.84
N ASP A 253 42.55 3.79 29.07
CA ASP A 253 43.40 3.50 30.24
C ASP A 253 43.34 2.03 30.70
N ARG A 254 42.32 1.28 30.27
CA ARG A 254 42.05 -0.10 30.70
C ARG A 254 42.33 -1.15 29.62
N LEU A 255 42.76 -0.74 28.42
CA LEU A 255 43.03 -1.65 27.31
C LEU A 255 44.37 -2.38 27.46
N GLN A 256 44.40 -3.62 26.97
CA GLN A 256 45.62 -4.42 26.86
C GLN A 256 46.29 -4.23 25.48
N ASN A 257 47.57 -4.58 25.38
CA ASN A 257 48.39 -4.41 24.16
C ASN A 257 47.89 -5.21 22.94
N ASP A 258 47.04 -6.21 23.13
CA ASP A 258 46.46 -7.06 22.08
C ASP A 258 45.00 -6.69 21.75
N THR A 259 44.55 -5.50 22.20
CA THR A 259 43.17 -5.03 22.06
C THR A 259 43.09 -3.83 21.10
N LEU A 260 42.12 -3.86 20.19
CA LEU A 260 41.76 -2.74 19.31
C LEU A 260 40.55 -1.98 19.88
N LEU A 261 40.65 -0.64 19.94
CA LEU A 261 39.53 0.25 20.21
C LEU A 261 39.07 0.92 18.91
N VAL A 262 37.77 0.81 18.65
CA VAL A 262 37.07 1.52 17.58
C VAL A 262 36.03 2.41 18.24
N VAL A 263 36.19 3.73 18.15
CA VAL A 263 35.17 4.71 18.54
C VAL A 263 34.55 5.24 17.26
N MET A 264 33.23 5.11 17.10
CA MET A 264 32.57 5.47 15.85
C MET A 264 31.17 6.04 16.04
N GLY A 265 30.74 6.86 15.08
CA GLY A 265 29.34 7.18 14.86
C GLY A 265 28.72 6.30 13.78
N ASP A 266 27.45 5.99 13.92
CA ASP A 266 26.67 5.27 12.92
C ASP A 266 26.13 6.22 11.82
N HIS A 267 25.85 7.47 12.15
CA HIS A 267 25.56 8.56 11.21
C HIS A 267 25.99 9.93 11.77
N GLY A 268 25.75 10.98 10.98
CA GLY A 268 25.79 12.37 11.43
C GLY A 268 24.38 12.92 11.69
N MET A 269 24.23 14.25 11.73
CA MET A 269 22.94 14.92 11.89
C MET A 269 22.91 16.30 11.21
N THR A 270 21.73 16.80 10.90
CA THR A 270 21.50 18.16 10.41
C THR A 270 21.71 19.20 11.52
N ASP A 271 21.64 20.49 11.18
CA ASP A 271 21.73 21.56 12.18
C ASP A 271 20.50 21.62 13.10
N SER A 272 19.37 21.00 12.71
CA SER A 272 18.18 20.81 13.56
C SER A 272 18.26 19.56 14.44
N GLY A 273 19.26 18.71 14.23
CA GLY A 273 19.40 17.43 14.94
C GLY A 273 18.62 16.28 14.32
N ASP A 274 18.16 16.41 13.06
CA ASP A 274 17.52 15.33 12.30
C ASP A 274 18.56 14.51 11.50
N HIS A 275 18.16 13.34 11.00
CA HIS A 275 18.97 12.47 10.12
C HIS A 275 18.09 11.62 9.18
N GLY A 276 18.57 10.50 8.65
CA GLY A 276 17.84 9.60 7.74
C GLY A 276 17.94 9.94 6.23
N GLY A 277 18.48 11.11 5.89
CA GLY A 277 18.68 11.59 4.52
C GLY A 277 20.05 11.24 3.92
N GLU A 278 20.44 12.02 2.90
CA GLU A 278 21.68 11.85 2.13
C GLU A 278 22.61 13.07 2.19
N SER A 279 22.32 14.06 3.03
CA SER A 279 23.19 15.23 3.11
C SER A 279 24.55 14.86 3.69
N GLN A 280 25.58 15.62 3.32
CA GLN A 280 26.92 15.38 3.85
C GLN A 280 26.97 15.46 5.38
N LYS A 281 26.13 16.31 5.98
CA LYS A 281 26.07 16.45 7.45
C LYS A 281 25.50 15.21 8.14
N GLU A 282 24.59 14.50 7.47
CA GLU A 282 23.97 13.27 7.97
C GLU A 282 24.81 12.03 7.65
N THR A 283 25.59 12.06 6.58
CA THR A 283 26.39 10.92 6.12
C THR A 283 27.80 10.90 6.70
N ASP A 284 28.43 12.05 6.99
CA ASP A 284 29.79 12.11 7.53
C ASP A 284 29.81 11.98 9.08
N ALA A 285 29.90 10.75 9.58
CA ALA A 285 30.18 10.42 10.97
C ALA A 285 31.69 10.45 11.28
N ALA A 286 32.10 10.14 12.51
CA ALA A 286 33.51 9.99 12.90
C ALA A 286 33.88 8.51 13.09
N ILE A 287 35.13 8.15 12.79
CA ILE A 287 35.76 6.90 13.25
C ILE A 287 37.17 7.18 13.78
N PHE A 288 37.42 6.76 15.02
CA PHE A 288 38.71 6.83 15.69
C PHE A 288 39.19 5.42 16.03
N LEU A 289 40.41 5.12 15.62
CA LEU A 289 41.05 3.82 15.82
C LEU A 289 42.21 3.99 16.78
N TYR A 290 42.31 3.10 17.78
CA TYR A 290 43.40 3.14 18.76
C TYR A 290 43.78 1.73 19.25
N SER A 291 45.06 1.53 19.54
CA SER A 291 45.53 0.41 20.37
C SER A 291 46.72 0.86 21.20
N PRO A 292 46.95 0.28 22.40
CA PRO A 292 48.17 0.57 23.17
C PRO A 292 49.46 0.20 22.42
N SER A 293 49.41 -0.79 21.52
CA SER A 293 50.51 -1.16 20.62
C SER A 293 50.45 -0.40 19.30
N PRO A 294 51.58 -0.12 18.62
CA PRO A 294 51.58 0.50 17.30
C PRO A 294 50.74 -0.29 16.27
N ILE A 295 49.81 0.39 15.60
CA ILE A 295 48.92 -0.23 14.59
C ILE A 295 49.20 0.26 13.16
N PHE A 296 49.74 1.47 13.02
CA PHE A 296 50.09 2.08 11.74
C PHE A 296 51.59 1.96 11.45
N PRO A 297 52.01 1.78 10.19
CA PRO A 297 53.41 1.61 9.82
C PRO A 297 54.23 2.90 9.95
N GLY A 298 53.58 4.06 10.00
CA GLY A 298 54.24 5.37 10.02
C GLY A 298 53.28 6.51 10.32
N PRO A 299 53.78 7.76 10.32
CA PRO A 299 52.95 8.98 10.38
C PRO A 299 51.99 9.08 9.17
N PRO A 300 50.94 9.92 9.25
CA PRO A 300 49.97 10.05 8.17
C PRO A 300 50.65 10.44 6.85
N THR A 301 50.33 9.73 5.78
CA THR A 301 50.86 10.01 4.43
C THR A 301 49.76 10.52 3.51
N GLN A 302 50.14 11.18 2.40
CA GLN A 302 49.17 11.63 1.38
C GLN A 302 48.41 10.47 0.68
N ASN A 303 48.85 9.22 0.89
CA ASN A 303 48.22 8.03 0.31
C ASN A 303 47.15 7.40 1.23
N GLU A 304 46.95 7.93 2.45
CA GLU A 304 45.85 7.51 3.32
C GLU A 304 44.50 8.05 2.80
N PRO A 305 43.39 7.34 3.03
CA PRO A 305 42.07 7.80 2.59
C PRO A 305 41.61 9.03 3.37
N ASP A 306 41.12 10.04 2.65
CA ASP A 306 40.50 11.23 3.25
C ASP A 306 39.19 10.91 4.00
N VAL A 307 38.48 9.86 3.57
CA VAL A 307 37.19 9.41 4.10
C VAL A 307 37.14 7.89 4.08
N VAL A 308 36.67 7.27 5.17
CA VAL A 308 36.47 5.82 5.29
C VAL A 308 34.98 5.50 5.16
N PRO A 309 34.55 4.75 4.13
CA PRO A 309 33.17 4.26 4.03
C PRO A 309 32.81 3.26 5.13
N GLN A 310 31.56 3.26 5.60
CA GLN A 310 31.14 2.32 6.67
C GLN A 310 31.24 0.85 6.28
N THR A 311 31.04 0.56 5.00
CA THR A 311 31.15 -0.79 4.46
C THR A 311 32.55 -1.38 4.64
N ASP A 312 33.59 -0.54 4.72
CA ASP A 312 34.99 -0.94 4.86
C ASP A 312 35.33 -1.43 6.28
N LEU A 313 34.50 -1.13 7.28
CA LEU A 313 34.71 -1.58 8.67
C LEU A 313 34.69 -3.10 8.79
N VAL A 314 33.73 -3.75 8.13
CA VAL A 314 33.48 -5.18 8.26
C VAL A 314 34.63 -6.05 7.75
N PRO A 315 35.10 -5.92 6.49
CA PRO A 315 36.22 -6.73 6.02
C PRO A 315 37.50 -6.44 6.82
N THR A 316 37.68 -5.20 7.26
CA THR A 316 38.81 -4.78 8.11
C THR A 316 38.80 -5.51 9.46
N LEU A 317 37.69 -5.43 10.21
CA LEU A 317 37.58 -6.08 11.52
C LEU A 317 37.61 -7.61 11.43
N ALA A 318 36.97 -8.17 10.40
CA ALA A 318 36.97 -9.61 10.18
C ALA A 318 38.40 -10.16 10.08
N LEU A 319 39.22 -9.57 9.21
CA LEU A 319 40.60 -10.03 9.02
C LEU A 319 41.51 -9.73 10.22
N LEU A 320 41.30 -8.61 10.91
CA LEU A 320 42.09 -8.24 12.10
C LEU A 320 41.83 -9.17 13.31
N LEU A 321 40.61 -9.70 13.42
CA LEU A 321 40.18 -10.60 14.49
C LEU A 321 40.29 -12.09 14.14
N GLY A 322 40.69 -12.40 12.89
CA GLY A 322 40.91 -13.76 12.42
C GLY A 322 39.61 -14.51 12.11
N VAL A 323 38.60 -13.84 11.55
CA VAL A 323 37.36 -14.46 11.10
C VAL A 323 37.13 -14.20 9.61
N PRO A 324 36.35 -15.05 8.89
CA PRO A 324 36.04 -14.83 7.49
C PRO A 324 35.28 -13.52 7.26
N ILE A 325 35.56 -12.86 6.13
CA ILE A 325 34.78 -11.69 5.70
C ILE A 325 33.35 -12.17 5.38
N PRO A 326 32.29 -11.57 5.97
CA PRO A 326 30.92 -11.93 5.69
C PRO A 326 30.60 -11.98 4.19
N TYR A 327 29.83 -12.99 3.77
CA TYR A 327 29.64 -13.33 2.36
C TYR A 327 29.12 -12.16 1.51
N SER A 328 28.21 -11.36 2.03
CA SER A 328 27.55 -10.25 1.31
C SER A 328 28.29 -8.91 1.43
N SER A 329 29.49 -8.89 2.02
CA SER A 329 30.28 -7.67 2.15
C SER A 329 30.76 -7.19 0.78
N VAL A 330 30.64 -5.89 0.53
CA VAL A 330 31.18 -5.17 -0.64
C VAL A 330 32.22 -4.13 -0.24
N GLY A 331 32.62 -4.13 1.03
CA GLY A 331 33.60 -3.21 1.58
C GLY A 331 35.02 -3.56 1.16
N GLN A 332 35.91 -2.59 1.38
CA GLN A 332 37.34 -2.73 1.19
C GLN A 332 38.07 -2.72 2.54
N VAL A 333 39.12 -3.52 2.70
CA VAL A 333 40.00 -3.46 3.88
C VAL A 333 40.73 -2.11 3.99
N LEU A 334 40.80 -1.57 5.22
CA LEU A 334 41.56 -0.35 5.52
C LEU A 334 43.07 -0.66 5.55
N LEU A 335 43.71 -0.52 4.38
CA LEU A 335 45.11 -0.92 4.14
C LEU A 335 46.15 -0.45 5.17
N PRO A 336 46.10 0.79 5.71
CA PRO A 336 47.07 1.23 6.70
C PRO A 336 47.12 0.38 7.99
N LEU A 337 46.09 -0.42 8.26
CA LEU A 337 46.03 -1.35 9.40
C LEU A 337 46.69 -2.70 9.12
N PHE A 338 47.30 -2.91 7.95
CA PHE A 338 48.01 -4.14 7.60
C PHE A 338 49.47 -3.82 7.28
N PRO A 339 50.44 -4.66 7.70
CA PRO A 339 51.86 -4.43 7.45
C PRO A 339 52.21 -4.50 5.94
N PRO A 340 53.12 -3.65 5.46
CA PRO A 340 53.71 -3.77 4.12
C PRO A 340 54.47 -5.10 3.95
N HIS A 341 54.56 -5.58 2.71
CA HIS A 341 55.25 -6.84 2.40
C HIS A 341 56.76 -6.74 2.68
N GLY A 342 57.33 -7.73 3.39
CA GLY A 342 58.77 -7.82 3.67
C GLY A 342 59.27 -7.22 4.99
N GLN A 343 58.40 -6.66 5.85
CA GLN A 343 58.73 -6.24 7.23
C GLN A 343 58.20 -7.23 8.29
N THR A 344 58.19 -8.52 7.98
CA THR A 344 57.69 -9.60 8.86
C THR A 344 58.76 -10.19 9.80
N GLU A 345 59.95 -9.59 9.87
CA GLU A 345 60.96 -9.94 10.87
C GLU A 345 60.72 -9.14 12.17
N GLY A 346 59.89 -9.69 13.06
CA GLY A 346 59.82 -9.28 14.47
C GLY A 346 58.45 -8.85 14.99
N ALA A 347 57.48 -8.55 14.12
CA ALA A 347 56.09 -8.28 14.53
C ALA A 347 55.20 -9.51 14.24
N VAL A 348 54.33 -9.85 15.20
CA VAL A 348 53.39 -10.99 15.23
C VAL A 348 52.83 -11.35 13.84
N ARG A 349 52.87 -12.66 13.48
CA ARG A 349 52.37 -13.28 12.23
C ARG A 349 50.96 -12.81 11.80
N GLY A 350 50.84 -11.64 11.18
CA GLY A 350 49.59 -11.10 10.63
C GLY A 350 49.61 -11.06 9.09
N LEU A 351 48.42 -10.98 8.47
CA LEU A 351 48.27 -10.84 7.02
C LEU A 351 48.96 -9.57 6.51
N SER A 352 49.71 -9.68 5.41
CA SER A 352 50.22 -8.52 4.68
C SER A 352 49.10 -7.78 3.94
N GLN A 353 49.36 -6.53 3.54
CA GLN A 353 48.42 -5.71 2.77
C GLN A 353 47.90 -6.42 1.51
N LEU A 354 48.78 -7.13 0.79
CA LEU A 354 48.41 -7.83 -0.43
C LEU A 354 47.53 -9.05 -0.15
N GLU A 355 47.85 -9.85 0.88
CA GLU A 355 47.04 -11.01 1.26
C GLU A 355 45.64 -10.57 1.72
N ALA A 356 45.56 -9.50 2.50
CA ALA A 356 44.29 -8.93 2.94
C ALA A 356 43.42 -8.47 1.74
N LEU A 357 43.99 -7.76 0.77
CA LEU A 357 43.28 -7.36 -0.46
C LEU A 357 42.86 -8.55 -1.30
N TRP A 358 43.71 -9.56 -1.43
CA TRP A 358 43.40 -10.75 -2.20
C TRP A 358 42.19 -11.49 -1.62
N ILE A 359 42.19 -11.73 -0.30
CA ILE A 359 41.08 -12.38 0.41
C ILE A 359 39.78 -11.57 0.21
N ASN A 360 39.86 -10.24 0.36
CA ASN A 360 38.74 -9.34 0.17
C ASN A 360 38.20 -9.35 -1.27
N ALA A 361 39.08 -9.24 -2.28
CA ALA A 361 38.70 -9.26 -3.69
C ALA A 361 38.08 -10.60 -4.10
N LYS A 362 38.62 -11.71 -3.62
CA LYS A 362 38.09 -13.06 -3.87
C LYS A 362 36.68 -13.22 -3.26
N GLN A 363 36.48 -12.78 -2.02
CA GLN A 363 35.16 -12.82 -1.37
C GLN A 363 34.14 -11.97 -2.14
N VAL A 364 34.50 -10.73 -2.50
CA VAL A 364 33.62 -9.82 -3.24
C VAL A 364 33.26 -10.39 -4.62
N ASN A 365 34.23 -10.94 -5.36
CA ASN A 365 33.95 -11.54 -6.66
C ASN A 365 32.98 -12.74 -6.56
N ARG A 366 33.15 -13.61 -5.55
CA ARG A 366 32.25 -14.74 -5.31
C ARG A 366 30.83 -14.29 -4.99
N PHE A 367 30.69 -13.21 -4.21
CA PHE A 367 29.40 -12.60 -3.96
C PHE A 367 28.77 -12.11 -5.28
N LEU A 368 29.50 -11.34 -6.09
CA LEU A 368 29.01 -10.85 -7.38
C LEU A 368 28.58 -11.97 -8.34
N GLU A 369 29.33 -13.07 -8.40
CA GLU A 369 28.98 -14.22 -9.22
C GLU A 369 27.63 -14.81 -8.81
N THR A 370 27.43 -15.01 -7.51
CA THR A 370 26.17 -15.56 -6.97
C THR A 370 25.02 -14.58 -7.17
N TYR A 371 25.25 -13.30 -6.85
CA TYR A 371 24.25 -12.25 -6.96
C TYR A 371 23.78 -12.09 -8.42
N SER A 372 24.70 -12.11 -9.38
CA SER A 372 24.37 -12.01 -10.82
C SER A 372 23.53 -13.16 -11.35
N GLY A 373 23.54 -14.31 -10.68
CA GLY A 373 22.65 -15.44 -10.99
C GLY A 373 21.24 -15.28 -10.42
N MET A 374 21.07 -14.48 -9.37
CA MET A 374 19.81 -14.29 -8.65
C MET A 374 19.07 -13.02 -9.06
N ALA A 375 19.79 -11.93 -9.38
CA ALA A 375 19.24 -10.63 -9.71
C ALA A 375 19.91 -10.03 -10.97
N LYS A 376 19.16 -9.17 -11.68
CA LYS A 376 19.56 -8.53 -12.97
C LYS A 376 19.56 -7.00 -12.90
N ASP A 377 19.69 -6.47 -11.70
CA ASP A 377 19.72 -5.06 -11.33
C ASP A 377 21.07 -4.38 -11.64
N ILE A 378 22.19 -5.09 -11.51
CA ILE A 378 23.50 -4.58 -11.94
C ILE A 378 23.59 -4.62 -13.48
N PRO A 379 23.99 -3.52 -14.15
CA PRO A 379 24.12 -3.50 -15.61
C PRO A 379 25.05 -4.62 -16.13
N PRO A 380 24.66 -5.34 -17.20
CA PRO A 380 25.43 -6.48 -17.69
C PRO A 380 26.81 -6.08 -18.20
N GLU A 381 26.94 -4.89 -18.80
CA GLU A 381 28.24 -4.36 -19.26
C GLU A 381 29.20 -4.12 -18.09
N SER A 382 28.73 -3.46 -17.03
CA SER A 382 29.52 -3.22 -15.82
C SER A 382 29.92 -4.54 -15.16
N LEU A 383 29.01 -5.51 -15.09
CA LEU A 383 29.31 -6.84 -14.54
C LEU A 383 30.37 -7.58 -15.36
N LEU A 384 30.28 -7.54 -16.69
CA LEU A 384 31.29 -8.16 -17.58
C LEU A 384 32.67 -7.51 -17.39
N GLN A 385 32.71 -6.17 -17.31
CA GLN A 385 33.96 -5.43 -17.06
C GLN A 385 34.58 -5.82 -15.71
N LEU A 386 33.78 -5.91 -14.64
CA LEU A 386 34.26 -6.31 -13.32
C LEU A 386 34.78 -7.76 -13.32
N LYS A 387 34.09 -8.69 -13.99
CA LYS A 387 34.53 -10.09 -14.10
C LYS A 387 35.85 -10.24 -14.89
N ASP A 388 36.01 -9.50 -15.98
CA ASP A 388 37.25 -9.49 -16.75
C ASP A 388 38.41 -8.90 -15.95
N GLN A 389 38.18 -7.76 -15.28
CA GLN A 389 39.16 -7.14 -14.38
C GLN A 389 39.62 -8.10 -13.29
N PHE A 390 38.69 -8.78 -12.60
CA PHE A 390 39.04 -9.75 -11.57
C PHE A 390 39.83 -10.93 -12.12
N SER A 391 39.42 -11.48 -13.27
CA SER A 391 40.09 -12.64 -13.89
C SER A 391 41.56 -12.34 -14.23
N ARG A 392 41.83 -11.13 -14.73
CA ARG A 392 43.19 -10.64 -15.01
C ARG A 392 44.01 -10.39 -13.75
N LEU A 393 43.42 -9.76 -12.72
CA LEU A 393 44.11 -9.53 -11.44
C LEU A 393 44.40 -10.84 -10.70
N SER A 394 43.48 -11.80 -10.80
CA SER A 394 43.63 -13.14 -10.25
C SER A 394 44.79 -13.91 -10.88
N SER A 395 44.94 -13.87 -12.21
CA SER A 395 46.05 -14.53 -12.89
C SER A 395 47.41 -13.86 -12.60
N GLU A 396 47.44 -12.53 -12.50
CA GLU A 396 48.64 -11.78 -12.10
C GLU A 396 49.05 -12.10 -10.65
N TYR A 397 48.09 -12.15 -9.72
CA TYR A 397 48.35 -12.51 -8.33
C TYR A 397 48.88 -13.95 -8.21
N LEU A 398 48.19 -14.93 -8.82
CA LEU A 398 48.59 -16.33 -8.75
C LEU A 398 49.97 -16.59 -9.38
N SER A 399 50.30 -15.90 -10.48
CA SER A 399 51.65 -16.00 -11.07
C SER A 399 52.73 -15.38 -10.17
N SER A 400 52.46 -14.23 -9.55
CA SER A 400 53.41 -13.58 -8.63
C SER A 400 53.73 -14.44 -7.39
N VAL A 401 52.72 -15.08 -6.80
CA VAL A 401 52.88 -15.97 -5.64
C VAL A 401 53.55 -17.28 -6.05
N GLY A 402 53.18 -17.87 -7.20
CA GLY A 402 53.77 -19.10 -7.71
C GLY A 402 55.26 -18.98 -8.09
N GLU A 403 55.70 -17.80 -8.54
CA GLU A 403 57.09 -17.52 -8.89
C GLU A 403 57.94 -17.02 -7.72
N GLY A 404 57.36 -16.83 -6.52
CA GLY A 404 58.05 -16.28 -5.35
C GLY A 404 58.57 -14.85 -5.54
N ARG A 405 57.98 -14.08 -6.47
CA ARG A 405 58.40 -12.70 -6.76
C ARG A 405 57.83 -11.76 -5.70
N SER A 406 58.60 -10.73 -5.34
CA SER A 406 58.10 -9.63 -4.52
C SER A 406 56.92 -8.96 -5.25
N PRO A 407 55.74 -8.87 -4.65
CA PRO A 407 54.55 -8.35 -5.29
C PRO A 407 54.72 -6.89 -5.70
N SER A 408 54.23 -6.54 -6.89
CA SER A 408 54.34 -5.18 -7.41
C SER A 408 53.39 -4.24 -6.65
N GLN A 409 53.84 -3.02 -6.36
CA GLN A 409 52.98 -1.99 -5.77
C GLN A 409 51.80 -1.61 -6.69
N GLN A 410 51.92 -1.92 -7.98
CA GLN A 410 50.89 -1.78 -9.00
C GLN A 410 49.74 -2.80 -8.86
N LEU A 411 50.02 -4.02 -8.39
CA LEU A 411 48.99 -5.03 -8.14
C LEU A 411 48.11 -4.63 -6.94
N VAL A 412 48.73 -4.11 -5.87
CA VAL A 412 48.03 -3.58 -4.69
C VAL A 412 47.05 -2.48 -5.07
N SER A 413 47.51 -1.48 -5.85
CA SER A 413 46.64 -0.38 -6.28
C SER A 413 45.53 -0.85 -7.23
N SER A 414 45.80 -1.85 -8.07
CA SER A 414 44.80 -2.40 -9.00
C SER A 414 43.71 -3.21 -8.30
N LEU A 415 44.04 -3.99 -7.27
CA LEU A 415 43.06 -4.70 -6.42
C LEU A 415 42.17 -3.72 -5.65
N GLN A 416 42.75 -2.65 -5.10
CA GLN A 416 41.99 -1.57 -4.47
C GLN A 416 41.06 -0.84 -5.46
N ALA A 417 41.54 -0.57 -6.68
CA ALA A 417 40.72 0.05 -7.72
C ALA A 417 39.56 -0.86 -8.16
N TYR A 418 39.77 -2.18 -8.21
CA TYR A 418 38.71 -3.15 -8.47
C TYR A 418 37.64 -3.12 -7.37
N LEU A 419 38.03 -3.22 -6.09
CA LEU A 419 37.09 -3.17 -4.97
C LEU A 419 36.30 -1.85 -4.92
N THR A 420 36.97 -0.73 -5.20
CA THR A 420 36.31 0.59 -5.32
C THR A 420 35.28 0.59 -6.46
N SER A 421 35.64 0.04 -7.62
CA SER A 421 34.76 -0.04 -8.80
C SER A 421 33.53 -0.91 -8.53
N VAL A 422 33.69 -2.03 -7.81
CA VAL A 422 32.56 -2.87 -7.38
C VAL A 422 31.62 -2.09 -6.48
N ARG A 423 32.16 -1.44 -5.44
CA ARG A 423 31.36 -0.68 -4.47
C ARG A 423 30.59 0.46 -5.12
N ASP A 424 31.22 1.22 -6.03
CA ASP A 424 30.56 2.33 -6.71
C ASP A 424 29.46 1.86 -7.68
N THR A 425 29.66 0.71 -8.33
CA THR A 425 28.62 0.06 -9.15
C THR A 425 27.43 -0.38 -8.30
N CYS A 426 27.70 -0.98 -7.13
CA CYS A 426 26.64 -1.38 -6.18
C CYS A 426 25.90 -0.16 -5.61
N ARG A 427 26.62 0.92 -5.27
CA ARG A 427 26.04 2.15 -4.72
C ARG A 427 25.12 2.86 -5.70
N SER A 428 25.54 2.99 -6.96
CA SER A 428 24.70 3.62 -7.99
C SER A 428 23.42 2.82 -8.28
N THR A 429 23.45 1.51 -8.02
CA THR A 429 22.30 0.61 -8.22
C THR A 429 21.36 0.56 -7.01
N TRP A 430 21.90 0.50 -5.78
CA TRP A 430 21.11 0.20 -4.57
C TRP A 430 20.85 1.38 -3.65
N ALA A 431 21.62 2.47 -3.73
CA ALA A 431 21.60 3.54 -2.72
C ALA A 431 21.18 4.92 -3.26
N GLN A 432 20.82 5.04 -4.54
CA GLN A 432 20.45 6.32 -5.18
C GLN A 432 19.09 6.26 -5.86
N PHE A 433 18.31 7.34 -5.71
CA PHE A 433 17.05 7.51 -6.44
C PHE A 433 17.31 7.71 -7.94
N ASN A 434 16.39 7.25 -8.79
CA ASN A 434 16.40 7.55 -10.22
C ASN A 434 15.44 8.72 -10.53
N PRO A 435 15.93 9.98 -10.60
CA PRO A 435 15.07 11.15 -10.75
C PRO A 435 14.32 11.17 -12.09
N LEU A 436 14.87 10.56 -13.14
CA LEU A 436 14.23 10.48 -14.45
C LEU A 436 13.00 9.57 -14.42
N LYS A 437 13.12 8.37 -13.83
CA LYS A 437 11.98 7.45 -13.63
C LYS A 437 10.92 8.08 -12.72
N MET A 438 11.33 8.74 -11.64
CA MET A 438 10.41 9.47 -10.75
C MET A 438 9.67 10.60 -11.47
N ALA A 439 10.38 11.45 -12.23
CA ALA A 439 9.78 12.56 -12.97
C ALA A 439 8.83 12.08 -14.08
N ALA A 440 9.19 11.01 -14.80
CA ALA A 440 8.33 10.38 -15.80
C ALA A 440 7.05 9.81 -15.16
N GLY A 441 7.19 9.08 -14.05
CA GLY A 441 6.05 8.55 -13.29
C GLY A 441 5.12 9.64 -12.77
N LEU A 442 5.66 10.70 -12.17
CA LEU A 442 4.91 11.89 -11.73
C LEU A 442 4.13 12.55 -12.89
N SER A 443 4.77 12.69 -14.05
CA SER A 443 4.17 13.33 -15.22
C SER A 443 3.00 12.51 -15.76
N ILE A 444 3.19 11.19 -15.92
CA ILE A 444 2.13 10.27 -16.36
C ILE A 444 0.97 10.26 -15.36
N LEU A 445 1.24 10.24 -14.05
CA LEU A 445 0.16 10.26 -13.04
C LEU A 445 -0.63 11.57 -13.02
N ALA A 446 0.05 12.71 -13.21
CA ALA A 446 -0.61 14.01 -13.31
C ALA A 446 -1.54 14.08 -14.53
N LEU A 447 -1.05 13.61 -15.69
CA LEU A 447 -1.83 13.51 -16.92
C LEU A 447 -2.99 12.51 -16.74
N ALA A 448 -2.77 11.38 -16.08
CA ALA A 448 -3.79 10.37 -15.85
C ALA A 448 -4.94 10.90 -14.98
N CYS A 449 -4.64 11.69 -13.94
CA CYS A 449 -5.66 12.37 -13.14
C CYS A 449 -6.49 13.35 -13.98
N LEU A 450 -5.85 14.16 -14.82
CA LEU A 450 -6.53 15.09 -15.71
C LEU A 450 -7.39 14.35 -16.75
N MET A 451 -6.85 13.29 -17.34
CA MET A 451 -7.56 12.41 -18.28
C MET A 451 -8.80 11.81 -17.62
N CYS A 452 -8.67 11.31 -16.39
CA CYS A 452 -9.76 10.73 -15.62
C CYS A 452 -10.90 11.73 -15.37
N PHE A 453 -10.54 12.97 -14.98
CA PHE A 453 -11.50 14.07 -14.82
C PHE A 453 -12.22 14.39 -16.14
N LEU A 454 -11.47 14.59 -17.23
CA LEU A 454 -12.05 14.90 -18.55
C LEU A 454 -12.92 13.77 -19.08
N LEU A 455 -12.54 12.51 -18.89
CA LEU A 455 -13.30 11.34 -19.28
C LEU A 455 -14.65 11.28 -18.55
N SER A 456 -14.70 11.71 -17.29
CA SER A 456 -15.95 11.80 -16.52
C SER A 456 -16.93 12.85 -17.07
N GLU A 457 -16.41 13.99 -17.54
CA GLU A 457 -17.21 15.08 -18.10
C GLU A 457 -17.61 14.82 -19.57
N LEU A 458 -16.79 14.10 -20.34
CA LEU A 458 -17.01 13.76 -21.75
C LEU A 458 -17.68 12.39 -21.97
N SER A 459 -18.04 11.68 -20.89
CA SER A 459 -18.56 10.30 -20.93
C SER A 459 -19.68 10.06 -21.96
N VAL A 460 -20.64 10.98 -22.08
CA VAL A 460 -21.77 10.87 -23.02
C VAL A 460 -21.29 10.88 -24.48
N VAL A 461 -20.34 11.76 -24.80
CA VAL A 461 -19.83 11.95 -26.16
C VAL A 461 -18.98 10.74 -26.55
N LEU A 462 -18.11 10.28 -25.65
CA LEU A 462 -17.17 9.18 -25.90
C LEU A 462 -17.85 7.82 -26.04
N VAL A 463 -18.95 7.59 -25.31
CA VAL A 463 -19.77 6.37 -25.47
C VAL A 463 -20.56 6.38 -26.79
N ARG A 464 -20.90 7.58 -27.30
CA ARG A 464 -21.64 7.73 -28.55
C ARG A 464 -20.79 7.45 -29.78
N GLU A 465 -19.49 7.75 -29.72
CA GLU A 465 -18.54 7.40 -30.78
C GLU A 465 -18.43 5.86 -30.97
N ASP A 466 -18.04 5.44 -32.17
CA ASP A 466 -17.79 4.03 -32.51
C ASP A 466 -16.39 3.56 -32.05
N ASP A 467 -16.24 2.23 -31.91
CA ASP A 467 -15.05 1.52 -31.38
C ASP A 467 -13.70 1.92 -32.00
N GLY A 468 -13.69 2.55 -33.19
CA GLY A 468 -12.47 2.99 -33.87
C GLY A 468 -11.61 3.94 -33.03
N GLY A 469 -12.24 4.74 -32.16
CA GLY A 469 -11.55 5.73 -31.36
C GLY A 469 -10.57 5.17 -30.32
N LEU A 470 -10.96 4.11 -29.61
CA LEU A 470 -10.10 3.47 -28.60
C LEU A 470 -8.99 2.65 -29.26
N LYS A 471 -9.30 1.98 -30.38
CA LYS A 471 -8.30 1.23 -31.16
C LYS A 471 -7.13 2.13 -31.57
N VAL A 472 -7.41 3.37 -31.96
CA VAL A 472 -6.37 4.35 -32.31
C VAL A 472 -5.46 4.67 -31.11
N LEU A 473 -6.00 4.81 -29.90
CA LEU A 473 -5.20 5.06 -28.69
C LEU A 473 -4.29 3.86 -28.35
N VAL A 474 -4.82 2.64 -28.44
CA VAL A 474 -4.05 1.41 -28.17
C VAL A 474 -2.97 1.18 -29.22
N VAL A 475 -3.29 1.37 -30.50
CA VAL A 475 -2.32 1.22 -31.60
C VAL A 475 -1.20 2.26 -31.47
N ALA A 476 -1.53 3.51 -31.13
CA ALA A 476 -0.52 4.54 -30.89
C ALA A 476 0.40 4.19 -29.71
N ALA A 477 -0.16 3.67 -28.61
CA ALA A 477 0.62 3.22 -27.46
C ALA A 477 1.60 2.10 -27.83
N LEU A 478 1.12 1.08 -28.55
CA LEU A 478 1.95 -0.05 -29.00
C LEU A 478 3.03 0.40 -29.99
N ALA A 479 2.69 1.26 -30.95
CA ALA A 479 3.64 1.78 -31.93
C ALA A 479 4.76 2.59 -31.26
N ALA A 480 4.42 3.46 -30.30
CA ALA A 480 5.40 4.22 -29.53
C ALA A 480 6.30 3.30 -28.67
N GLY A 481 5.71 2.32 -27.98
CA GLY A 481 6.45 1.36 -27.16
C GLY A 481 7.42 0.51 -27.99
N VAL A 482 6.98 -0.03 -29.13
CA VAL A 482 7.82 -0.80 -30.06
C VAL A 482 8.90 0.10 -30.69
N GLY A 483 8.58 1.35 -31.02
CA GLY A 483 9.55 2.30 -31.55
C GLY A 483 10.70 2.57 -30.56
N VAL A 484 10.38 2.77 -29.28
CA VAL A 484 11.39 2.93 -28.22
C VAL A 484 12.17 1.64 -28.00
N ALA A 485 11.51 0.48 -27.99
CA ALA A 485 12.18 -0.81 -27.87
C ALA A 485 13.20 -1.03 -28.99
N ALA A 486 12.82 -0.75 -30.24
CA ALA A 486 13.71 -0.85 -31.39
C ALA A 486 14.89 0.13 -31.29
N ALA A 487 14.65 1.37 -30.86
CA ALA A 487 15.71 2.35 -30.65
C ALA A 487 16.70 1.94 -29.55
N GLN A 488 16.20 1.39 -28.43
CA GLN A 488 17.03 0.87 -27.35
C GLN A 488 17.86 -0.34 -27.81
N LEU A 489 17.25 -1.29 -28.51
CA LEU A 489 17.95 -2.47 -29.00
C LEU A 489 19.07 -2.10 -29.99
N LEU A 490 18.81 -1.10 -30.86
CA LEU A 490 19.79 -0.60 -31.83
C LEU A 490 20.94 0.20 -31.19
N SER A 491 20.66 0.96 -30.13
CA SER A 491 21.65 1.86 -29.51
C SER A 491 22.40 1.25 -28.34
N GLN A 492 21.75 0.41 -27.54
CA GLN A 492 22.23 -0.11 -26.26
C GLN A 492 22.33 -1.64 -26.23
N GLY A 493 21.80 -2.35 -27.24
CA GLY A 493 21.85 -3.82 -27.30
C GLY A 493 20.92 -4.57 -26.34
N TYR A 494 20.18 -3.86 -25.48
CA TYR A 494 19.15 -4.42 -24.61
C TYR A 494 17.90 -3.52 -24.57
N MET A 495 16.78 -4.05 -24.07
CA MET A 495 15.51 -3.33 -23.98
C MET A 495 15.11 -3.16 -22.51
N GLU A 496 14.87 -1.93 -22.09
CA GLU A 496 14.24 -1.65 -20.80
C GLU A 496 12.73 -1.49 -20.97
N LEU A 497 11.98 -2.49 -20.50
CA LEU A 497 10.52 -2.52 -20.60
C LEU A 497 9.86 -1.28 -19.97
N THR A 498 10.44 -0.73 -18.89
CA THR A 498 9.96 0.47 -18.20
C THR A 498 9.78 1.66 -19.14
N TRP A 499 10.79 1.95 -19.97
CA TRP A 499 10.76 3.10 -20.89
C TRP A 499 9.84 2.87 -22.08
N CYS A 500 9.71 1.62 -22.52
CA CYS A 500 8.76 1.23 -23.56
C CYS A 500 7.31 1.47 -23.11
N LEU A 501 6.99 1.06 -21.86
CA LEU A 501 5.68 1.29 -21.26
C LEU A 501 5.42 2.79 -21.03
N ALA A 502 6.43 3.54 -20.58
CA ALA A 502 6.33 4.99 -20.39
C ALA A 502 5.94 5.72 -21.68
N ALA A 503 6.61 5.39 -22.79
CA ALA A 503 6.33 5.96 -24.10
C ALA A 503 4.94 5.61 -24.61
N GLY A 504 4.51 4.36 -24.39
CA GLY A 504 3.16 3.91 -24.71
C GLY A 504 2.07 4.67 -23.94
N ALA A 505 2.23 4.83 -22.62
CA ALA A 505 1.32 5.58 -21.78
C ALA A 505 1.23 7.05 -22.22
N PHE A 506 2.37 7.73 -22.29
CA PHE A 506 2.45 9.17 -22.60
C PHE A 506 1.88 9.50 -23.99
N SER A 507 2.19 8.69 -25.00
CA SER A 507 1.65 8.88 -26.36
C SER A 507 0.13 8.69 -26.42
N SER A 508 -0.40 7.71 -25.69
CA SER A 508 -1.85 7.46 -25.62
C SER A 508 -2.60 8.59 -24.91
N GLU A 509 -2.02 9.15 -23.85
CA GLU A 509 -2.58 10.30 -23.12
C GLU A 509 -2.58 11.57 -23.98
N LEU A 510 -1.47 11.87 -24.65
CA LEU A 510 -1.36 13.05 -25.53
C LEU A 510 -2.39 12.99 -26.66
N LEU A 511 -2.58 11.81 -27.25
CA LEU A 511 -3.57 11.58 -28.31
C LEU A 511 -5.00 11.73 -27.78
N PHE A 512 -5.26 11.24 -26.56
CA PHE A 512 -6.53 11.48 -25.88
C PHE A 512 -6.80 12.97 -25.66
N PHE A 513 -5.84 13.74 -25.14
CA PHE A 513 -6.02 15.18 -24.93
C PHE A 513 -6.25 15.94 -26.24
N TRP A 514 -5.50 15.60 -27.29
CA TRP A 514 -5.71 16.15 -28.62
C TRP A 514 -7.11 15.87 -29.15
N ARG A 515 -7.61 14.64 -28.96
CA ARG A 515 -8.95 14.24 -29.35
C ARG A 515 -10.03 14.94 -28.52
N ALA A 516 -9.90 14.97 -27.20
CA ALA A 516 -10.81 15.67 -26.29
C ALA A 516 -10.92 17.16 -26.64
N ARG A 517 -9.80 17.81 -27.00
CA ARG A 517 -9.78 19.21 -27.47
C ARG A 517 -10.54 19.41 -28.78
N ARG A 518 -10.46 18.46 -29.73
CA ARG A 518 -11.23 18.51 -30.98
C ARG A 518 -12.72 18.34 -30.73
N LEU A 519 -13.10 17.39 -29.87
CA LEU A 519 -14.49 17.14 -29.48
C LEU A 519 -15.11 18.32 -28.72
N GLY A 520 -14.32 19.05 -27.93
CA GLY A 520 -14.77 20.23 -27.18
C GLY A 520 -14.85 21.53 -28.00
N SER A 521 -14.32 21.56 -29.24
CA SER A 521 -14.34 22.74 -30.10
C SER A 521 -15.68 22.86 -30.83
N PRO A 522 -16.35 24.04 -30.84
CA PRO A 522 -17.64 24.17 -31.48
C PRO A 522 -17.51 23.97 -32.99
N ALA A 523 -18.16 22.92 -33.52
CA ALA A 523 -18.35 22.79 -34.96
C ALA A 523 -19.20 23.98 -35.44
N VAL A 524 -18.67 24.77 -36.37
CA VAL A 524 -19.46 25.79 -37.08
C VAL A 524 -20.51 25.07 -37.92
N SER A 525 -21.74 25.03 -37.42
CA SER A 525 -22.91 24.58 -38.18
C SER A 525 -23.11 25.51 -39.38
N LYS A 526 -23.26 24.93 -40.59
CA LYS A 526 -23.63 25.66 -41.82
C LYS A 526 -24.99 26.38 -41.73
N ASN A 527 -25.77 26.18 -40.66
CA ASN A 527 -27.12 26.76 -40.49
C ASN A 527 -27.24 27.76 -39.33
N GLY A 528 -26.26 28.64 -39.13
CA GLY A 528 -26.45 29.93 -38.43
C GLY A 528 -26.94 29.93 -36.97
N THR A 529 -27.14 28.77 -36.35
CA THR A 529 -27.55 28.63 -34.95
C THR A 529 -26.31 28.47 -34.09
N LYS A 530 -26.03 29.50 -33.28
CA LYS A 530 -24.94 29.47 -32.29
C LYS A 530 -25.28 28.42 -31.24
N GLY A 531 -24.67 27.24 -31.33
CA GLY A 531 -24.67 26.26 -30.25
C GLY A 531 -24.13 26.87 -28.95
N PRO A 532 -24.52 26.34 -27.77
CA PRO A 532 -24.08 26.88 -26.49
C PRO A 532 -22.56 26.95 -26.43
N LYS A 533 -22.02 28.07 -25.93
CA LYS A 533 -20.58 28.37 -25.88
C LYS A 533 -19.83 27.29 -25.07
N SER A 534 -19.31 26.28 -25.77
CA SER A 534 -18.50 25.16 -25.25
C SER A 534 -17.05 25.57 -24.90
N GLY A 535 -16.80 26.84 -24.54
CA GLY A 535 -15.45 27.39 -24.33
C GLY A 535 -14.95 27.35 -22.88
N GLY A 536 -15.74 26.86 -21.92
CA GLY A 536 -15.45 26.97 -20.47
C GLY A 536 -15.11 25.67 -19.73
N TRP A 537 -14.72 24.60 -20.45
CA TRP A 537 -14.60 23.24 -19.87
C TRP A 537 -13.43 23.06 -18.89
N LEU A 538 -12.41 23.92 -18.97
CA LEU A 538 -11.23 23.92 -18.09
C LEU A 538 -11.21 25.14 -17.13
N THR A 539 -12.38 25.56 -16.62
CA THR A 539 -12.40 26.63 -15.62
C THR A 539 -12.08 26.07 -14.22
N PRO A 540 -11.04 26.55 -13.52
CA PRO A 540 -10.68 26.10 -12.17
C PRO A 540 -11.85 26.17 -11.17
N ARG A 541 -12.80 27.08 -11.43
CA ARG A 541 -14.05 27.24 -10.65
C ARG A 541 -14.87 25.95 -10.53
N ARG A 542 -14.80 25.01 -11.49
CA ARG A 542 -15.51 23.72 -11.39
C ARG A 542 -14.87 22.74 -10.39
N LEU A 543 -13.57 22.86 -10.12
CA LEU A 543 -12.85 22.06 -9.12
C LEU A 543 -13.02 22.61 -7.70
N LEU A 544 -13.46 23.87 -7.56
CA LEU A 544 -13.67 24.55 -6.28
C LEU A 544 -15.08 24.38 -5.71
N ILE A 545 -15.88 23.43 -6.25
CA ILE A 545 -17.16 23.09 -5.62
C ILE A 545 -16.92 22.43 -4.26
N PRO A 546 -17.75 22.68 -3.22
CA PRO A 546 -17.49 22.20 -1.87
C PRO A 546 -17.15 20.69 -1.76
N PRO A 547 -17.82 19.78 -2.49
CA PRO A 547 -17.49 18.36 -2.44
C PRO A 547 -16.10 18.00 -2.99
N LEU A 548 -15.58 18.75 -3.97
CA LEU A 548 -14.24 18.54 -4.53
C LEU A 548 -13.14 19.28 -3.77
N LEU A 549 -13.49 20.34 -3.02
CA LEU A 549 -12.55 21.04 -2.15
C LEU A 549 -12.06 20.14 -1.00
N VAL A 550 -12.93 19.30 -0.44
CA VAL A 550 -12.57 18.36 0.64
C VAL A 550 -11.42 17.41 0.25
N PRO A 551 -11.50 16.62 -0.84
CA PRO A 551 -10.41 15.76 -1.26
C PRO A 551 -9.15 16.54 -1.68
N LEU A 552 -9.29 17.75 -2.24
CA LEU A 552 -8.13 18.60 -2.57
C LEU A 552 -7.36 19.05 -1.33
N LEU A 553 -8.06 19.51 -0.29
CA LEU A 553 -7.44 19.90 0.99
C LEU A 553 -6.79 18.68 1.68
N ARG A 554 -7.45 17.52 1.63
CA ARG A 554 -6.89 16.24 2.09
C ARG A 554 -5.62 15.86 1.32
N CYS A 555 -5.58 16.05 0.01
CA CYS A 555 -4.39 15.80 -0.79
C CYS A 555 -3.24 16.73 -0.38
N ALA A 556 -3.51 18.02 -0.16
CA ALA A 556 -2.50 18.98 0.28
C ALA A 556 -1.94 18.66 1.68
N SER A 557 -2.78 18.14 2.59
CA SER A 557 -2.34 17.79 3.94
C SER A 557 -1.45 16.54 4.02
N LEU A 558 -1.33 15.75 2.95
CA LEU A 558 -0.40 14.61 2.88
C LEU A 558 1.08 15.02 2.94
N LEU A 559 1.40 16.31 2.81
CA LEU A 559 2.74 16.85 3.06
C LEU A 559 3.06 16.98 4.56
N SER A 560 2.08 16.81 5.44
CA SER A 560 2.28 16.82 6.89
C SER A 560 2.33 15.40 7.46
N ASP A 561 3.40 15.10 8.18
CA ASP A 561 3.55 13.87 8.96
C ASP A 561 2.44 13.72 10.02
N SER A 562 2.12 14.80 10.74
CA SER A 562 1.05 14.82 11.75
C SER A 562 -0.32 14.44 11.18
N TYR A 563 -0.61 14.87 9.95
CA TYR A 563 -1.82 14.49 9.24
C TYR A 563 -1.84 13.00 8.93
N VAL A 564 -0.74 12.47 8.36
CA VAL A 564 -0.64 11.04 8.01
C VAL A 564 -0.70 10.15 9.26
N ILE A 565 -0.21 10.63 10.40
CA ILE A 565 -0.32 9.94 11.70
C ILE A 565 -1.76 9.95 12.22
N ALA A 566 -2.51 11.05 12.05
CA ALA A 566 -3.87 11.21 12.58
C ALA A 566 -4.99 10.93 11.55
N GLU A 567 -4.65 10.44 10.36
CA GLU A 567 -5.54 10.38 9.20
C GLU A 567 -6.89 9.72 9.49
N GLY A 568 -6.92 8.61 10.21
CA GLY A 568 -8.18 7.91 10.52
C GLY A 568 -9.21 8.78 11.24
N ARG A 569 -8.76 9.64 12.16
CA ARG A 569 -9.66 10.60 12.84
C ARG A 569 -10.06 11.73 11.91
N VAL A 570 -9.13 12.22 11.10
CA VAL A 570 -9.39 13.34 10.17
C VAL A 570 -10.38 12.92 9.08
N VAL A 571 -10.22 11.74 8.48
CA VAL A 571 -11.14 11.23 7.45
C VAL A 571 -12.54 11.03 8.03
N THR A 572 -12.66 10.53 9.27
CA THR A 572 -13.95 10.44 9.97
C THR A 572 -14.61 11.82 10.11
N PHE A 573 -13.83 12.84 10.50
CA PHE A 573 -14.31 14.22 10.58
C PHE A 573 -14.72 14.80 9.22
N LEU A 574 -13.96 14.56 8.16
CA LEU A 574 -14.27 15.03 6.81
C LEU A 574 -15.55 14.39 6.26
N LEU A 575 -15.73 13.08 6.49
CA LEU A 575 -16.93 12.35 6.11
C LEU A 575 -18.17 12.90 6.83
N PHE A 576 -18.08 13.09 8.14
CA PHE A 576 -19.14 13.71 8.94
C PHE A 576 -19.51 15.11 8.42
N SER A 577 -18.50 15.95 8.19
CA SER A 577 -18.70 17.33 7.74
C SER A 577 -19.38 17.41 6.37
N LEU A 578 -18.96 16.55 5.43
CA LEU A 578 -19.57 16.50 4.09
C LEU A 578 -20.98 15.89 4.13
N ALA A 579 -21.25 14.94 5.03
CA ALA A 579 -22.59 14.40 5.22
C ALA A 579 -23.56 15.43 5.80
N LEU A 580 -23.12 16.25 6.76
CA LEU A 580 -23.91 17.38 7.30
C LEU A 580 -24.16 18.49 6.27
N TYR A 581 -23.24 18.69 5.33
CA TYR A 581 -23.42 19.67 4.27
C TYR A 581 -24.68 19.42 3.42
N ILE A 582 -25.07 18.15 3.21
CA ILE A 582 -26.24 17.79 2.39
C ILE A 582 -27.56 18.39 2.92
N PRO A 583 -28.03 18.10 4.15
CA PRO A 583 -29.25 18.69 4.67
C PRO A 583 -29.16 20.21 4.81
N VAL A 584 -27.99 20.76 5.16
CA VAL A 584 -27.80 22.22 5.27
C VAL A 584 -28.00 22.89 3.91
N HIS A 585 -27.43 22.33 2.84
CA HIS A 585 -27.60 22.85 1.49
C HIS A 585 -29.05 22.70 1.01
N LEU A 586 -29.69 21.56 1.26
CA LEU A 586 -31.10 21.36 0.91
C LEU A 586 -32.02 22.32 1.67
N ASN A 587 -31.71 22.65 2.92
CA ASN A 587 -32.45 23.63 3.70
C ASN A 587 -32.24 25.05 3.15
N TRP A 588 -31.01 25.39 2.77
CA TRP A 588 -30.68 26.68 2.15
C TRP A 588 -31.43 26.88 0.82
N ASP A 589 -31.58 25.82 0.04
CA ASP A 589 -32.35 25.81 -1.21
C ASP A 589 -33.88 25.77 -0.98
N GLY A 590 -34.35 25.73 0.28
CA GLY A 590 -35.76 25.66 0.63
C GLY A 590 -36.44 24.32 0.30
N LEU A 591 -35.65 23.26 0.09
CA LEU A 591 -36.12 21.93 -0.33
C LEU A 591 -36.33 20.95 0.85
N LEU A 592 -35.82 21.27 2.04
CA LEU A 592 -35.88 20.38 3.20
C LEU A 592 -37.20 20.47 3.97
N LEU A 593 -37.84 21.64 3.97
CA LEU A 593 -39.10 21.89 4.68
C LEU A 593 -40.26 22.06 3.68
N PRO A 594 -41.47 21.58 4.00
CA PRO A 594 -42.63 21.80 3.14
C PRO A 594 -42.93 23.30 3.03
N PRO A 595 -43.31 23.81 1.84
CA PRO A 595 -43.61 25.22 1.65
C PRO A 595 -44.76 25.66 2.57
N SER A 596 -44.56 26.75 3.32
CA SER A 596 -45.62 27.35 4.14
C SER A 596 -46.67 27.98 3.23
N HIS A 597 -47.94 27.59 3.39
CA HIS A 597 -49.06 28.28 2.73
C HIS A 597 -49.15 29.70 3.26
N ASP A 598 -48.77 30.68 2.44
CA ASP A 598 -48.87 32.11 2.75
C ASP A 598 -50.22 32.61 2.19
N PRO A 599 -51.24 32.88 3.01
CA PRO A 599 -52.60 33.17 2.54
C PRO A 599 -52.73 34.52 1.80
N LEU A 600 -51.67 35.34 1.76
CA LEU A 600 -51.65 36.67 1.13
C LEU A 600 -51.06 36.70 -0.30
N LYS A 601 -50.50 35.60 -0.81
CA LYS A 601 -50.06 35.53 -2.22
C LYS A 601 -51.20 35.06 -3.12
N SER A 602 -51.95 36.03 -3.63
CA SER A 602 -53.01 35.86 -4.62
C SER A 602 -52.55 35.07 -5.86
N ALA A 603 -53.43 34.20 -6.33
CA ALA A 603 -53.32 33.38 -7.53
C ALA A 603 -52.79 34.16 -8.75
N GLY A 604 -51.55 33.89 -9.13
CA GLY A 604 -50.94 34.40 -10.35
C GLY A 604 -49.87 33.44 -10.86
N LEU A 605 -50.21 32.67 -11.90
CA LEU A 605 -49.32 32.10 -12.94
C LEU A 605 -47.98 31.45 -12.53
N LEU A 606 -47.86 30.91 -11.31
CA LEU A 606 -46.75 30.04 -10.93
C LEU A 606 -47.20 28.57 -10.96
N PRO A 607 -46.38 27.65 -11.50
CA PRO A 607 -46.72 26.24 -11.54
C PRO A 607 -46.95 25.72 -10.12
N SER A 608 -48.01 24.94 -9.93
CA SER A 608 -48.33 24.24 -8.69
C SER A 608 -47.09 23.51 -8.15
N PRO A 609 -46.81 23.50 -6.83
CA PRO A 609 -45.72 22.69 -6.30
C PRO A 609 -45.92 21.23 -6.73
N ALA A 610 -44.91 20.65 -7.37
CA ALA A 610 -45.01 19.39 -8.10
C ALA A 610 -45.33 18.16 -7.23
N LEU A 611 -45.30 18.27 -5.89
CA LEU A 611 -45.49 17.15 -4.97
C LEU A 611 -46.21 17.53 -3.67
N SER A 612 -46.85 16.52 -3.06
CA SER A 612 -47.58 16.68 -1.81
C SER A 612 -46.65 17.01 -0.63
N PRO A 613 -47.04 17.89 0.31
CA PRO A 613 -46.29 18.15 1.54
C PRO A 613 -45.96 16.89 2.37
N SER A 614 -46.74 15.82 2.19
CA SER A 614 -46.51 14.53 2.85
C SER A 614 -45.26 13.80 2.34
N THR A 615 -44.96 13.90 1.04
CA THR A 615 -43.77 13.27 0.45
C THR A 615 -42.50 13.98 0.89
N VAL A 616 -42.49 15.32 0.91
CA VAL A 616 -41.36 16.12 1.41
C VAL A 616 -41.08 15.78 2.88
N ARG A 617 -42.11 15.71 3.72
CA ARG A 617 -41.95 15.32 5.14
C ARG A 617 -41.35 13.92 5.30
N LYS A 618 -41.81 12.95 4.51
CA LYS A 618 -41.30 11.58 4.53
C LYS A 618 -39.81 11.55 4.16
N GLU A 619 -39.44 12.13 3.02
CA GLU A 619 -38.05 12.10 2.54
C GLU A 619 -37.11 12.88 3.46
N SER A 620 -37.52 14.03 3.98
CA SER A 620 -36.72 14.78 4.97
C SER A 620 -36.55 14.01 6.28
N SER A 621 -37.58 13.28 6.73
CA SER A 621 -37.48 12.43 7.93
C SER A 621 -36.56 11.22 7.72
N VAL A 622 -36.63 10.57 6.56
CA VAL A 622 -35.71 9.49 6.19
C VAL A 622 -34.27 10.00 6.13
N LEU A 623 -34.04 11.12 5.46
CA LEU A 623 -32.73 11.74 5.34
C LEU A 623 -32.10 12.06 6.71
N LEU A 624 -32.86 12.69 7.62
CA LEU A 624 -32.38 12.99 8.98
C LEU A 624 -32.15 11.73 9.83
N SER A 625 -33.00 10.71 9.69
CA SER A 625 -32.84 9.44 10.40
C SER A 625 -31.59 8.68 9.94
N CYS A 626 -31.36 8.63 8.62
CA CYS A 626 -30.16 8.02 8.05
C CYS A 626 -28.89 8.81 8.41
N LEU A 627 -28.96 10.13 8.50
CA LEU A 627 -27.86 10.95 9.00
C LEU A 627 -27.54 10.62 10.47
N GLY A 628 -28.55 10.47 11.33
CA GLY A 628 -28.35 10.04 12.71
C GLY A 628 -27.70 8.65 12.80
N LEU A 629 -28.14 7.70 11.97
CA LEU A 629 -27.53 6.36 11.87
C LEU A 629 -26.06 6.44 11.42
N LEU A 630 -25.77 7.23 10.38
CA LEU A 630 -24.42 7.46 9.89
C LEU A 630 -23.51 8.01 10.99
N VAL A 631 -23.97 9.05 11.70
CA VAL A 631 -23.22 9.67 12.79
C VAL A 631 -22.96 8.65 13.92
N GLY A 632 -23.97 7.89 14.33
CA GLY A 632 -23.81 6.84 15.34
C GLY A 632 -22.78 5.79 14.93
N SER A 633 -22.84 5.32 13.68
CA SER A 633 -21.87 4.37 13.12
C SER A 633 -20.45 4.94 13.09
N LEU A 634 -20.28 6.22 12.73
CA LEU A 634 -18.98 6.88 12.67
C LEU A 634 -18.32 7.02 14.04
N TYR A 635 -19.08 7.35 15.09
CA TYR A 635 -18.51 7.45 16.43
C TYR A 635 -18.20 6.07 17.03
N LEU A 636 -19.06 5.08 16.79
CA LEU A 636 -18.82 3.72 17.27
C LEU A 636 -17.65 3.05 16.54
N SER A 637 -17.43 3.37 15.26
CA SER A 637 -16.30 2.83 14.50
C SER A 637 -14.93 3.31 14.99
N LEU A 638 -14.85 4.46 15.69
CA LEU A 638 -13.62 4.93 16.34
C LEU A 638 -13.17 4.00 17.50
N SER A 639 -14.04 3.14 18.01
CA SER A 639 -13.69 2.15 19.03
C SER A 639 -12.80 1.02 18.49
N PHE A 640 -12.64 0.87 17.18
CA PHE A 640 -11.83 -0.19 16.53
C PHE A 640 -10.45 0.29 16.06
N HIS A 641 -9.91 1.34 16.70
CA HIS A 641 -8.65 1.95 16.26
C HIS A 641 -7.42 1.08 16.58
N GLY A 642 -6.52 1.01 15.60
CA GLY A 642 -5.12 0.63 15.83
C GLY A 642 -4.31 1.84 16.30
N CYS A 643 -3.15 1.58 16.90
CA CYS A 643 -2.23 2.62 17.33
C CYS A 643 -0.94 2.57 16.53
N ARG A 644 -0.47 3.74 16.10
CA ARG A 644 0.88 3.86 15.56
C ARG A 644 1.86 4.18 16.67
N GLU A 645 3.09 3.73 16.51
CA GLU A 645 4.18 3.98 17.47
C GLU A 645 4.41 5.50 17.68
N GLU A 646 4.23 6.33 16.65
CA GLU A 646 4.46 7.77 16.73
C GLU A 646 3.43 8.51 17.62
N GLN A 647 2.34 7.84 17.98
CA GLN A 647 1.29 8.43 18.83
C GLN A 647 1.62 8.34 20.33
N GLY A 648 2.65 7.57 20.72
CA GLY A 648 3.16 7.48 22.10
C GLY A 648 2.19 6.82 23.08
N SER A 649 1.18 7.55 23.55
CA SER A 649 0.25 7.13 24.62
C SER A 649 -1.00 6.37 24.12
N CYS A 650 -1.03 5.99 22.84
CA CYS A 650 -2.16 5.27 22.25
C CYS A 650 -2.15 3.79 22.66
N GLN A 651 -3.28 3.29 23.15
CA GLN A 651 -3.49 1.85 23.40
C GLN A 651 -4.40 1.25 22.33
N PRO A 652 -4.00 0.15 21.66
CA PRO A 652 -4.81 -0.44 20.60
C PRO A 652 -6.12 -0.99 21.17
N SER A 653 -7.17 -0.97 20.34
CA SER A 653 -8.47 -1.48 20.74
C SER A 653 -8.44 -2.97 21.11
N ALA A 654 -9.14 -3.34 22.17
CA ALA A 654 -9.31 -4.74 22.59
C ALA A 654 -10.01 -5.59 21.50
N PHE A 655 -10.84 -4.98 20.64
CA PHE A 655 -11.53 -5.67 19.55
C PHE A 655 -10.59 -6.19 18.45
N LEU A 656 -9.36 -5.68 18.37
CA LEU A 656 -8.34 -6.14 17.43
C LEU A 656 -7.63 -7.41 17.90
N SER A 657 -7.73 -7.74 19.20
CA SER A 657 -7.10 -8.94 19.77
C SER A 657 -7.99 -10.17 19.58
N PRO A 658 -7.43 -11.32 19.20
CA PRO A 658 -8.21 -12.56 19.12
C PRO A 658 -8.69 -13.01 20.51
N LEU A 659 -9.86 -13.64 20.58
CA LEU A 659 -10.52 -14.13 21.79
C LEU A 659 -9.67 -15.12 22.59
N SER A 660 -8.74 -15.82 21.93
CA SER A 660 -7.82 -16.74 22.58
C SER A 660 -6.88 -16.04 23.58
N ARG A 661 -6.65 -14.73 23.45
CA ARG A 661 -5.80 -13.94 24.37
C ARG A 661 -6.51 -13.45 25.63
N PHE A 662 -7.85 -13.48 25.69
CA PHE A 662 -8.58 -13.02 26.86
C PHE A 662 -8.57 -14.09 27.97
N GLN A 663 -8.04 -13.72 29.14
CA GLN A 663 -8.03 -14.59 30.33
C GLN A 663 -9.39 -14.60 31.06
N ASP A 664 -10.15 -13.51 31.01
CA ASP A 664 -11.48 -13.42 31.61
C ASP A 664 -12.54 -14.10 30.72
N SER A 665 -13.11 -15.18 31.24
CA SER A 665 -14.16 -15.98 30.58
C SER A 665 -15.45 -15.20 30.31
N GLN A 666 -15.83 -14.24 31.16
CA GLN A 666 -17.07 -13.46 30.95
C GLN A 666 -16.90 -12.49 29.79
N LEU A 667 -15.81 -11.72 29.79
CA LEU A 667 -15.46 -10.79 28.72
C LEU A 667 -15.31 -11.50 27.37
N LYS A 668 -14.66 -12.67 27.36
CA LYS A 668 -14.52 -13.52 26.17
C LYS A 668 -15.87 -13.97 25.61
N ASN A 669 -16.79 -14.44 26.47
CA ASN A 669 -18.12 -14.87 26.05
C ASN A 669 -18.96 -13.69 25.52
N ILE A 670 -18.86 -12.52 26.15
CA ILE A 670 -19.56 -11.31 25.69
C ILE A 670 -19.10 -10.92 24.27
N HIS A 671 -17.78 -10.86 24.04
CA HIS A 671 -17.23 -10.52 22.72
C HIS A 671 -17.63 -11.56 21.67
N TYR A 672 -17.57 -12.85 22.00
CA TYR A 672 -18.00 -13.91 21.08
C TYR A 672 -19.49 -13.81 20.72
N VAL A 673 -20.37 -13.65 21.72
CA VAL A 673 -21.82 -13.49 21.49
C VAL A 673 -22.10 -12.24 20.65
N LEU A 674 -21.44 -11.13 20.95
CA LEU A 674 -21.55 -9.91 20.18
C LEU A 674 -21.16 -10.14 18.71
N SER A 675 -20.04 -10.82 18.45
CA SER A 675 -19.58 -11.14 17.10
C SER A 675 -20.56 -12.02 16.32
N VAL A 676 -21.09 -13.07 16.95
CA VAL A 676 -22.08 -13.97 16.33
C VAL A 676 -23.40 -13.25 16.07
N VAL A 677 -23.86 -12.41 17.00
CA VAL A 677 -25.06 -11.58 16.81
C VAL A 677 -24.85 -10.59 15.68
N SER A 678 -23.69 -9.94 15.58
CA SER A 678 -23.37 -9.02 14.49
C SER A 678 -23.36 -9.73 13.13
N LEU A 679 -22.78 -10.93 13.04
CA LEU A 679 -22.80 -11.76 11.83
C LEU A 679 -24.23 -12.21 11.46
N GLY A 680 -25.03 -12.60 12.46
CA GLY A 680 -26.44 -12.92 12.29
C GLY A 680 -27.25 -11.73 11.77
N LEU A 681 -27.04 -10.53 12.32
CA LEU A 681 -27.68 -9.30 11.86
C LEU A 681 -27.27 -8.94 10.43
N TRP A 682 -26.00 -9.06 10.07
CA TRP A 682 -25.51 -8.86 8.70
C TRP A 682 -26.27 -9.72 7.70
N THR A 683 -26.36 -11.03 7.95
CA THR A 683 -27.10 -11.95 7.06
C THR A 683 -28.60 -11.68 7.03
N TYR A 684 -29.20 -11.38 8.18
CA TYR A 684 -30.61 -11.08 8.30
C TYR A 684 -30.99 -9.82 7.53
N LEU A 685 -30.24 -8.72 7.68
CA LEU A 685 -30.50 -7.45 7.01
C LEU A 685 -30.37 -7.59 5.48
N LEU A 686 -29.35 -8.28 4.99
CA LEU A 686 -29.20 -8.55 3.55
C LEU A 686 -30.37 -9.36 3.00
N ARG A 687 -30.77 -10.45 3.67
CA ARG A 687 -31.91 -11.26 3.23
C ARG A 687 -33.22 -10.48 3.33
N ARG A 688 -33.42 -9.68 4.38
CA ARG A 688 -34.62 -8.84 4.55
C ARG A 688 -34.73 -7.80 3.44
N CYS A 689 -33.62 -7.18 3.03
CA CYS A 689 -33.57 -6.25 1.90
C CYS A 689 -33.98 -6.96 0.59
N LEU A 690 -33.40 -8.12 0.30
CA LEU A 690 -33.76 -8.91 -0.89
C LEU A 690 -35.23 -9.37 -0.87
N CYS A 691 -35.75 -9.78 0.29
CA CYS A 691 -37.16 -10.11 0.49
C CYS A 691 -38.08 -8.92 0.23
N HIS A 692 -37.74 -7.74 0.76
CA HIS A 692 -38.57 -6.53 0.65
C HIS A 692 -38.87 -6.17 -0.81
N TYR A 693 -37.88 -6.32 -1.70
CA TYR A 693 -38.02 -6.08 -3.13
C TYR A 693 -38.47 -7.31 -3.94
N GLY A 694 -38.86 -8.41 -3.29
CA GLY A 694 -39.42 -9.60 -3.95
C GLY A 694 -38.41 -10.49 -4.70
N ASN A 695 -37.11 -10.33 -4.44
CA ASN A 695 -36.03 -11.01 -5.16
C ASN A 695 -35.82 -12.47 -4.77
N LEU A 696 -36.38 -12.92 -3.65
CA LEU A 696 -36.16 -14.28 -3.15
C LEU A 696 -37.22 -15.28 -3.59
N ASN A 697 -38.07 -14.98 -4.57
CA ASN A 697 -39.20 -15.83 -4.95
C ASN A 697 -38.87 -16.85 -6.07
N SER A 698 -37.75 -16.70 -6.78
CA SER A 698 -37.36 -17.61 -7.87
C SER A 698 -36.51 -18.80 -7.40
N SER A 699 -36.31 -19.77 -8.29
CA SER A 699 -35.46 -20.95 -8.07
C SER A 699 -34.06 -20.82 -8.72
N GLY A 700 -33.62 -19.59 -9.02
CA GLY A 700 -32.34 -19.32 -9.70
C GLY A 700 -31.12 -19.48 -8.79
N GLY A 701 -29.92 -19.53 -9.40
CA GLY A 701 -28.65 -19.71 -8.70
C GLY A 701 -28.37 -18.62 -7.67
N ALA A 702 -28.56 -17.34 -8.03
CA ALA A 702 -28.46 -16.22 -7.09
C ALA A 702 -29.42 -16.34 -5.89
N VAL A 703 -30.66 -16.81 -6.11
CA VAL A 703 -31.63 -16.99 -5.03
C VAL A 703 -31.27 -18.17 -4.13
N PHE A 704 -30.74 -19.26 -4.69
CA PHE A 704 -30.18 -20.37 -3.91
C PHE A 704 -29.04 -19.88 -3.01
N THR A 705 -28.14 -19.07 -3.54
CA THR A 705 -27.05 -18.46 -2.76
C THR A 705 -27.57 -17.62 -1.59
N ALA A 706 -28.55 -16.76 -1.83
CA ALA A 706 -29.15 -15.93 -0.78
C ALA A 706 -29.92 -16.75 0.27
N ARG A 707 -30.58 -17.84 -0.14
CA ARG A 707 -31.42 -18.66 0.75
C ARG A 707 -30.60 -19.61 1.62
N TRP A 708 -29.55 -20.21 1.06
CA TRP A 708 -28.83 -21.33 1.68
C TRP A 708 -27.35 -21.06 1.88
N VAL A 709 -26.61 -20.68 0.83
CA VAL A 709 -25.15 -20.53 0.91
C VAL A 709 -24.75 -19.44 1.91
N LEU A 710 -25.38 -18.26 1.86
CA LEU A 710 -25.05 -17.15 2.75
C LEU A 710 -25.31 -17.48 4.25
N PRO A 711 -26.46 -18.05 4.65
CA PRO A 711 -26.65 -18.52 6.03
C PRO A 711 -25.67 -19.62 6.45
N VAL A 712 -25.46 -20.64 5.61
CA VAL A 712 -24.55 -21.75 5.95
C VAL A 712 -23.12 -21.26 6.12
N LEU A 713 -22.65 -20.38 5.23
CA LEU A 713 -21.33 -19.74 5.33
C LEU A 713 -21.17 -19.01 6.67
N SER A 714 -22.21 -18.30 7.12
CA SER A 714 -22.17 -17.53 8.35
C SER A 714 -22.18 -18.43 9.59
N VAL A 715 -22.89 -19.56 9.54
CA VAL A 715 -22.81 -20.59 10.59
C VAL A 715 -21.42 -21.22 10.63
N CYS A 716 -20.84 -21.56 9.46
CA CYS A 716 -19.48 -22.09 9.39
C CYS A 716 -18.44 -21.12 9.99
N LEU A 717 -18.58 -19.81 9.72
CA LEU A 717 -17.71 -18.79 10.27
C LEU A 717 -17.87 -18.63 11.80
N GLY A 718 -19.10 -18.63 12.32
CA GLY A 718 -19.35 -18.60 13.75
C GLY A 718 -18.76 -19.82 14.48
N LEU A 719 -18.91 -21.02 13.89
CA LEU A 719 -18.28 -22.24 14.40
C LEU A 719 -16.76 -22.18 14.35
N HIS A 720 -16.19 -21.65 13.27
CA HIS A 720 -14.74 -21.44 13.16
C HIS A 720 -14.22 -20.59 14.32
N TRP A 721 -14.86 -19.47 14.61
CA TRP A 721 -14.50 -18.61 15.74
C TRP A 721 -14.64 -19.31 17.09
N ALA A 722 -15.69 -20.12 17.27
CA ALA A 722 -15.88 -20.90 18.50
C ALA A 722 -14.70 -21.83 18.77
N VAL A 723 -14.24 -22.52 17.73
CA VAL A 723 -13.10 -23.45 17.81
C VAL A 723 -11.78 -22.70 17.95
N SER A 724 -11.60 -21.57 17.26
CA SER A 724 -10.38 -20.75 17.39
C SER A 724 -10.25 -20.09 18.78
N ALA A 725 -11.36 -19.91 19.49
CA ALA A 725 -11.36 -19.36 20.84
C ALA A 725 -10.97 -20.39 21.93
N THR A 726 -10.91 -21.70 21.66
CA THR A 726 -10.59 -22.69 22.71
C THR A 726 -9.09 -22.69 23.07
N PRO A 727 -8.70 -22.62 24.36
CA PRO A 727 -7.30 -22.71 24.78
C PRO A 727 -6.72 -24.11 24.50
N GLU A 728 -5.46 -24.19 24.07
CA GLU A 728 -4.79 -25.45 23.70
C GLU A 728 -4.72 -26.47 24.85
N ASP A 729 -4.68 -26.01 26.10
CA ASP A 729 -4.47 -26.87 27.28
C ASP A 729 -5.74 -27.52 27.84
N SER A 730 -6.94 -27.09 27.43
CA SER A 730 -8.19 -27.45 28.13
C SER A 730 -8.74 -28.84 27.78
N PHE A 731 -8.41 -29.40 26.60
CA PHE A 731 -9.00 -30.65 26.11
C PHE A 731 -7.98 -31.55 25.40
N ARG A 732 -7.00 -32.09 26.14
CA ARG A 732 -5.98 -33.01 25.60
C ARG A 732 -6.56 -34.21 24.83
N ASN A 733 -7.72 -34.74 25.26
CA ASN A 733 -8.39 -35.87 24.61
C ASN A 733 -9.15 -35.51 23.33
N LEU A 734 -9.35 -34.21 23.04
CA LEU A 734 -10.11 -33.71 21.89
C LEU A 734 -9.22 -32.89 20.92
N GLY A 735 -7.91 -32.80 21.18
CA GLY A 735 -6.98 -31.95 20.44
C GLY A 735 -6.92 -32.27 18.94
N GLU A 736 -6.99 -33.55 18.56
CA GLU A 736 -7.03 -33.95 17.14
C GLU A 736 -8.30 -33.46 16.43
N LEU A 737 -9.46 -33.55 17.09
CA LEU A 737 -10.73 -33.09 16.54
C LEU A 737 -10.76 -31.55 16.41
N ILE A 738 -10.23 -30.83 17.42
CA ILE A 738 -10.11 -29.37 17.39
C ILE A 738 -9.19 -28.95 16.24
N ARG A 739 -8.02 -29.60 16.10
CA ARG A 739 -7.10 -29.33 14.99
C ARG A 739 -7.75 -29.60 13.62
N MET A 740 -8.48 -30.70 13.48
CA MET A 740 -9.23 -31.00 12.26
C MET A 740 -10.33 -29.96 11.98
N ALA A 741 -11.03 -29.48 13.00
CA ALA A 741 -12.06 -28.45 12.86
C ALA A 741 -11.46 -27.07 12.50
N GLN A 742 -10.33 -26.68 13.10
CA GLN A 742 -9.58 -25.47 12.76
C GLN A 742 -9.12 -25.48 11.29
N LEU A 743 -8.91 -26.65 10.71
CA LEU A 743 -8.54 -26.81 9.31
C LEU A 743 -9.76 -26.87 8.38
N ALA A 744 -10.78 -27.66 8.73
CA ALA A 744 -11.91 -27.97 7.87
C ALA A 744 -12.92 -26.83 7.75
N LEU A 745 -13.23 -26.14 8.86
CA LEU A 745 -14.24 -25.06 8.88
C LEU A 745 -13.87 -23.86 7.98
N PRO A 746 -12.67 -23.25 8.07
CA PRO A 746 -12.32 -22.15 7.17
C PRO A 746 -12.21 -22.59 5.71
N ARG A 747 -11.76 -23.82 5.44
CA ARG A 747 -11.74 -24.38 4.07
C ARG A 747 -13.14 -24.58 3.50
N ALA A 748 -14.06 -25.12 4.29
CA ALA A 748 -15.47 -25.22 3.91
C ALA A 748 -16.08 -23.84 3.66
N ALA A 749 -15.75 -22.84 4.48
CA ALA A 749 -16.17 -21.46 4.27
C ALA A 749 -15.63 -20.88 2.94
N PHE A 750 -14.36 -21.09 2.60
CA PHE A 750 -13.81 -20.70 1.29
C PHE A 750 -14.50 -21.40 0.12
N CYS A 751 -14.79 -22.70 0.24
CA CYS A 751 -15.52 -23.44 -0.79
C CYS A 751 -16.95 -22.91 -0.98
N LEU A 752 -17.67 -22.63 0.11
CA LEU A 752 -19.02 -22.06 0.07
C LEU A 752 -19.02 -20.63 -0.50
N LEU A 753 -18.03 -19.82 -0.14
CA LEU A 753 -17.83 -18.49 -0.71
C LEU A 753 -17.61 -18.58 -2.23
N GLY A 754 -16.68 -19.44 -2.67
CA GLY A 754 -16.41 -19.65 -4.09
C GLY A 754 -17.63 -20.15 -4.86
N LEU A 755 -18.37 -21.12 -4.30
CA LEU A 755 -19.62 -21.62 -4.87
C LEU A 755 -20.66 -20.50 -5.00
N GLY A 756 -20.88 -19.71 -3.94
CA GLY A 756 -21.86 -18.63 -3.95
C GLY A 756 -21.53 -17.53 -4.96
N LEU A 757 -20.27 -17.09 -5.03
CA LEU A 757 -19.82 -16.10 -6.01
C LEU A 757 -19.95 -16.64 -7.45
N ALA A 758 -19.59 -17.90 -7.69
CA ALA A 758 -19.74 -18.54 -9.00
C ALA A 758 -21.22 -18.64 -9.43
N LEU A 759 -22.12 -19.05 -8.52
CA LEU A 759 -23.55 -19.15 -8.80
C LEU A 759 -24.16 -17.78 -9.17
N ILE A 760 -23.79 -16.72 -8.45
CA ILE A 760 -24.23 -15.35 -8.78
C ILE A 760 -23.70 -14.93 -10.16
N TRP A 761 -22.45 -15.27 -10.50
CA TRP A 761 -21.86 -14.90 -11.79
C TRP A 761 -22.49 -15.65 -12.98
N LEU A 762 -22.76 -16.94 -12.79
CA LEU A 762 -23.34 -17.81 -13.82
C LEU A 762 -24.81 -17.48 -14.07
N ASP A 763 -25.60 -17.36 -12.99
CA ASP A 763 -27.03 -17.07 -13.00
C ASP A 763 -27.38 -15.91 -12.04
N PRO A 764 -27.17 -14.65 -12.48
CA PRO A 764 -27.36 -13.47 -11.62
C PRO A 764 -28.83 -13.08 -11.44
N LEU A 765 -29.79 -13.71 -12.12
CA LEU A 765 -31.17 -13.22 -12.15
C LEU A 765 -31.96 -13.56 -10.87
N THR A 766 -32.52 -12.54 -10.23
CA THR A 766 -33.40 -12.67 -9.06
C THR A 766 -34.87 -12.44 -9.37
N VAL A 767 -35.23 -12.34 -10.65
CA VAL A 767 -36.60 -12.08 -11.11
C VAL A 767 -37.44 -13.36 -11.06
N PHE A 768 -38.66 -13.26 -10.53
CA PHE A 768 -39.62 -14.37 -10.50
C PHE A 768 -40.85 -14.04 -11.34
N VAL A 769 -41.31 -15.01 -12.16
CA VAL A 769 -42.53 -14.90 -12.97
C VAL A 769 -43.55 -15.92 -12.49
N LYS A 770 -44.77 -15.45 -12.21
CA LYS A 770 -45.91 -16.31 -11.91
C LYS A 770 -46.80 -16.40 -13.14
N THR A 771 -46.81 -17.57 -13.78
CA THR A 771 -47.79 -17.90 -14.82
C THR A 771 -49.02 -18.51 -14.15
N ARG A 772 -50.18 -17.84 -14.19
CA ARG A 772 -51.43 -18.50 -13.81
C ARG A 772 -51.78 -19.54 -14.88
N ALA A 773 -51.84 -20.82 -14.48
CA ALA A 773 -52.30 -21.90 -15.35
C ALA A 773 -53.75 -21.64 -15.78
N ALA A 774 -54.01 -21.69 -17.08
CA ALA A 774 -55.35 -21.61 -17.64
C ALA A 774 -56.19 -22.77 -17.11
N ALA A 775 -57.26 -22.45 -16.38
CA ALA A 775 -58.34 -23.41 -16.15
C ALA A 775 -58.98 -23.79 -17.50
N SER A 776 -59.41 -25.04 -17.58
CA SER A 776 -59.79 -25.80 -18.78
C SER A 776 -60.62 -25.10 -19.86
N SER A 777 -60.19 -25.33 -21.10
CA SER A 777 -60.96 -25.65 -22.31
C SER A 777 -62.13 -24.76 -22.79
N ARG A 778 -62.00 -24.40 -24.09
CA ARG A 778 -63.01 -23.93 -25.06
C ARG A 778 -63.40 -22.45 -25.03
N SER A 779 -62.69 -21.64 -25.83
CA SER A 779 -63.34 -20.71 -26.78
C SER A 779 -62.32 -20.01 -27.72
N SER A 780 -62.60 -20.14 -29.02
CA SER A 780 -62.29 -19.23 -30.14
C SER A 780 -60.96 -18.46 -30.20
N SER A 781 -60.18 -18.81 -31.21
CA SER A 781 -59.08 -18.05 -31.81
C SER A 781 -59.41 -16.56 -32.03
N LEU A 782 -58.75 -15.69 -31.25
CA LEU A 782 -58.54 -14.29 -31.61
C LEU A 782 -57.32 -14.19 -32.55
N PRO A 783 -57.31 -13.25 -33.52
CA PRO A 783 -56.24 -13.16 -34.50
C PRO A 783 -54.92 -12.75 -33.82
N PRO A 784 -53.77 -13.24 -34.34
CA PRO A 784 -52.47 -12.83 -33.83
C PRO A 784 -52.26 -11.33 -34.05
N PRO A 785 -51.41 -10.66 -33.24
CA PRO A 785 -51.08 -9.26 -33.46
C PRO A 785 -50.55 -9.08 -34.89
N ARG A 786 -51.10 -8.10 -35.62
CA ARG A 786 -50.58 -7.71 -36.94
C ARG A 786 -49.15 -7.22 -36.77
N TYR A 787 -48.20 -8.10 -37.09
CA TYR A 787 -46.79 -7.79 -37.19
C TYR A 787 -46.58 -7.02 -38.51
N ARG A 788 -46.31 -5.72 -38.43
CA ARG A 788 -45.84 -4.95 -39.60
C ARG A 788 -44.34 -5.17 -39.72
N ALA A 789 -43.94 -6.30 -40.31
CA ALA A 789 -42.58 -6.51 -40.80
C ALA A 789 -42.34 -5.55 -41.97
N SER A 790 -41.92 -4.31 -41.69
CA SER A 790 -41.45 -3.38 -42.72
C SER A 790 -40.59 -2.26 -42.16
N THR A 791 -39.54 -2.59 -41.42
CA THR A 791 -38.39 -1.68 -41.28
C THR A 791 -37.13 -2.55 -41.35
N GLY A 792 -36.19 -2.23 -42.23
CA GLY A 792 -34.91 -2.95 -42.38
C GLY A 792 -33.95 -2.73 -41.20
N ILE A 793 -34.45 -2.85 -39.97
CA ILE A 793 -33.75 -2.61 -38.71
C ILE A 793 -33.27 -3.96 -38.16
N SER A 794 -32.09 -4.00 -37.53
CA SER A 794 -31.54 -5.28 -37.04
C SER A 794 -32.44 -5.91 -35.95
N PRO A 795 -32.49 -7.25 -35.84
CA PRO A 795 -33.27 -7.96 -34.82
C PRO A 795 -32.95 -7.50 -33.39
N GLN A 796 -31.71 -7.05 -33.17
CA GLN A 796 -31.25 -6.51 -31.90
C GLN A 796 -31.94 -5.18 -31.57
N ALA A 797 -32.15 -4.31 -32.55
CA ALA A 797 -32.79 -3.00 -32.36
C ALA A 797 -34.32 -3.12 -32.20
N GLU A 798 -34.96 -4.08 -32.87
CA GLU A 798 -36.37 -4.43 -32.62
C GLU A 798 -36.59 -4.91 -31.18
N LEU A 799 -35.71 -5.78 -30.67
CA LEU A 799 -35.77 -6.25 -29.29
C LEU A 799 -35.62 -5.11 -28.26
N HIS A 800 -34.75 -4.12 -28.52
CA HIS A 800 -34.59 -2.96 -27.64
C HIS A 800 -35.86 -2.09 -27.57
N HIS A 801 -36.62 -2.01 -28.65
CA HIS A 801 -37.89 -1.28 -28.70
C HIS A 801 -39.06 -2.07 -28.07
N LEU A 802 -39.01 -3.41 -28.11
CA LEU A 802 -40.06 -4.29 -27.60
C LEU A 802 -40.01 -4.49 -26.08
N ILE A 803 -38.82 -4.53 -25.47
CA ILE A 803 -38.65 -4.79 -24.03
C ILE A 803 -39.42 -3.79 -23.13
N PRO A 804 -39.32 -2.46 -23.33
CA PRO A 804 -40.08 -1.50 -22.53
C PRO A 804 -41.59 -1.67 -22.69
N GLN A 805 -42.07 -1.95 -23.90
CA GLN A 805 -43.49 -2.18 -24.17
C GLN A 805 -44.02 -3.46 -23.50
N ILE A 806 -43.22 -4.52 -23.49
CA ILE A 806 -43.53 -5.79 -22.81
C ILE A 806 -43.59 -5.57 -21.29
N TYR A 807 -42.66 -4.81 -20.72
CA TYR A 807 -42.65 -4.46 -19.30
C TYR A 807 -43.86 -3.58 -18.91
N GLN A 808 -44.12 -2.51 -19.68
CA GLN A 808 -45.29 -1.64 -19.47
C GLN A 808 -46.60 -2.43 -19.56
N ARG A 809 -46.71 -3.40 -20.47
CA ARG A 809 -47.85 -4.31 -20.55
C ARG A 809 -47.97 -5.24 -19.34
N MET A 810 -46.88 -5.86 -18.89
CA MET A 810 -46.87 -6.68 -17.67
C MET A 810 -47.30 -5.85 -16.44
N ARG A 811 -46.85 -4.60 -16.36
CA ARG A 811 -47.17 -3.69 -15.25
C ARG A 811 -48.61 -3.19 -15.27
N ARG A 812 -49.13 -2.74 -16.41
CA ARG A 812 -50.55 -2.33 -16.53
C ARG A 812 -51.49 -3.49 -16.18
N SER A 813 -51.11 -4.71 -16.56
CA SER A 813 -51.85 -5.91 -16.19
C SER A 813 -51.84 -6.21 -14.68
N LEU A 814 -50.81 -5.78 -13.94
CA LEU A 814 -50.75 -5.88 -12.48
C LEU A 814 -51.63 -4.81 -11.81
N ASP A 815 -51.57 -3.56 -12.28
CA ASP A 815 -52.37 -2.46 -11.72
C ASP A 815 -53.88 -2.62 -11.99
N ASP A 816 -54.27 -3.18 -13.15
CA ASP A 816 -55.69 -3.47 -13.46
C ASP A 816 -56.28 -4.59 -12.57
N GLY A 817 -55.43 -5.50 -12.08
CA GLY A 817 -55.83 -6.61 -11.19
C GLY A 817 -56.08 -6.21 -9.73
N GLU A 818 -55.50 -5.10 -9.25
CA GLU A 818 -55.77 -4.56 -7.90
C GLU A 818 -57.06 -3.73 -7.82
N LEU A 819 -57.53 -3.18 -8.94
CA LEU A 819 -58.72 -2.31 -9.01
C LEU A 819 -60.04 -3.07 -9.27
N SER A 820 -59.97 -4.30 -9.80
CA SER A 820 -61.14 -5.09 -10.20
C SER A 820 -61.48 -6.16 -9.16
N GLY A 821 -61.88 -5.70 -7.97
CA GLY A 821 -62.54 -6.52 -6.94
C GLY A 821 -63.99 -6.92 -7.24
N GLY A 822 -64.50 -6.69 -8.44
CA GLY A 822 -65.84 -7.12 -8.84
C GLY A 822 -66.15 -6.83 -10.30
N GLY A 823 -66.57 -7.88 -11.03
CA GLY A 823 -67.29 -7.76 -12.31
C GLY A 823 -66.47 -8.03 -13.57
N GLU A 824 -66.81 -9.15 -14.23
CA GLU A 824 -66.55 -9.55 -15.63
C GLU A 824 -65.10 -9.81 -16.09
N ALA A 825 -64.78 -11.12 -16.11
CA ALA A 825 -63.54 -11.69 -16.63
C ALA A 825 -63.49 -11.70 -18.17
N GLY A 826 -62.70 -10.80 -18.77
CA GLY A 826 -62.18 -10.95 -20.12
C GLY A 826 -60.85 -11.72 -20.10
N GLY A 827 -60.79 -12.89 -20.75
CA GLY A 827 -59.63 -13.79 -20.76
C GLY A 827 -58.36 -13.20 -21.38
N ARG A 828 -57.53 -12.52 -20.57
CA ARG A 828 -56.13 -12.18 -20.89
C ARG A 828 -55.19 -12.99 -19.99
N PRO A 829 -54.15 -13.66 -20.52
CA PRO A 829 -53.14 -14.31 -19.69
C PRO A 829 -52.33 -13.22 -18.95
N MET A 830 -52.55 -13.15 -17.64
CA MET A 830 -51.91 -12.18 -16.74
C MET A 830 -50.60 -12.77 -16.23
N VAL A 831 -49.47 -12.10 -16.52
CA VAL A 831 -48.12 -12.50 -16.12
C VAL A 831 -47.64 -11.54 -15.02
N GLU A 832 -47.56 -12.04 -13.78
CA GLU A 832 -47.06 -11.26 -12.64
C GLU A 832 -45.54 -11.49 -12.51
N ALA A 833 -44.73 -10.43 -12.49
CA ALA A 833 -43.27 -10.51 -12.35
C ALA A 833 -42.75 -9.70 -11.15
N TYR A 834 -42.06 -10.36 -10.22
CA TYR A 834 -41.49 -9.78 -9.00
C TYR A 834 -39.97 -9.62 -9.12
N GLY A 835 -39.41 -8.59 -8.47
CA GLY A 835 -37.95 -8.33 -8.46
C GLY A 835 -37.42 -7.50 -9.64
N LEU A 836 -38.27 -7.12 -10.60
CA LEU A 836 -37.86 -6.30 -11.76
C LEU A 836 -37.43 -4.88 -11.41
N GLY A 837 -37.95 -4.32 -10.30
CA GLY A 837 -37.60 -2.96 -9.85
C GLY A 837 -36.19 -2.82 -9.28
N SER A 838 -35.54 -3.92 -8.92
CA SER A 838 -34.20 -3.98 -8.31
C SER A 838 -33.28 -4.99 -9.03
N VAL A 839 -33.47 -5.15 -10.34
CA VAL A 839 -32.85 -6.20 -11.15
C VAL A 839 -31.31 -6.13 -11.19
N TYR A 840 -30.72 -4.94 -11.08
CA TYR A 840 -29.28 -4.70 -11.01
C TYR A 840 -28.77 -4.61 -9.57
N SER A 841 -29.51 -3.93 -8.68
CA SER A 841 -29.07 -3.77 -7.28
C SER A 841 -29.08 -5.08 -6.50
N ALA A 842 -30.07 -5.96 -6.69
CA ALA A 842 -30.22 -7.16 -5.88
C ALA A 842 -29.07 -8.18 -6.05
N PRO A 843 -28.64 -8.54 -7.27
CA PRO A 843 -27.49 -9.44 -7.46
C PRO A 843 -26.18 -8.81 -6.99
N LEU A 844 -26.03 -7.49 -7.17
CA LEU A 844 -24.85 -6.75 -6.73
C LEU A 844 -24.75 -6.69 -5.19
N LEU A 845 -25.85 -6.41 -4.50
CA LEU A 845 -25.93 -6.46 -3.04
C LEU A 845 -25.65 -7.85 -2.48
N LEU A 846 -26.15 -8.90 -3.14
CA LEU A 846 -25.88 -10.27 -2.71
C LEU A 846 -24.41 -10.64 -2.90
N PHE A 847 -23.81 -10.30 -4.05
CA PHE A 847 -22.39 -10.52 -4.32
C PHE A 847 -21.52 -9.78 -3.31
N TRP A 848 -21.80 -8.49 -3.09
CA TRP A 848 -21.14 -7.65 -2.10
C TRP A 848 -21.28 -8.21 -0.68
N GLY A 849 -22.48 -8.65 -0.30
CA GLY A 849 -22.77 -9.18 1.03
C GLY A 849 -22.05 -10.49 1.31
N LEU A 850 -21.96 -11.36 0.31
CA LEU A 850 -21.22 -12.62 0.38
C LEU A 850 -19.70 -12.36 0.46
N LEU A 851 -19.20 -11.41 -0.35
CA LEU A 851 -17.80 -10.98 -0.31
C LEU A 851 -17.43 -10.40 1.06
N GLY A 852 -18.32 -9.62 1.69
CA GLY A 852 -18.12 -9.09 3.04
C GLY A 852 -17.95 -10.18 4.10
N VAL A 853 -18.76 -11.24 4.07
CA VAL A 853 -18.58 -12.40 4.97
C VAL A 853 -17.26 -13.13 4.67
N GLY A 854 -16.89 -13.24 3.40
CA GLY A 854 -15.60 -13.82 2.99
C GLY A 854 -14.38 -13.02 3.46
N LEU A 855 -14.46 -11.69 3.45
CA LEU A 855 -13.41 -10.82 3.97
C LEU A 855 -13.37 -10.84 5.51
N LEU A 856 -14.52 -10.94 6.16
CA LEU A 856 -14.62 -11.08 7.63
C LEU A 856 -13.99 -12.39 8.14
N LEU A 857 -13.99 -13.46 7.33
CA LEU A 857 -13.24 -14.70 7.63
C LEU A 857 -11.73 -14.44 7.79
N LEU A 858 -11.19 -13.42 7.13
CA LEU A 858 -9.76 -13.06 7.20
C LEU A 858 -9.44 -12.09 8.35
N HIS A 859 -10.43 -11.69 9.15
CA HIS A 859 -10.26 -10.76 10.26
C HIS A 859 -10.51 -11.47 11.60
N PRO A 860 -9.99 -10.90 12.70
CA PRO A 860 -10.41 -11.32 14.04
C PRO A 860 -11.92 -11.20 14.22
N GLU A 861 -12.49 -12.11 14.98
CA GLU A 861 -13.91 -12.21 15.28
C GLU A 861 -14.50 -10.93 15.90
N GLY A 862 -13.71 -10.18 16.67
CA GLY A 862 -14.11 -8.88 17.23
C GLY A 862 -14.49 -7.84 16.15
N MET A 863 -14.04 -8.04 14.91
CA MET A 863 -14.31 -7.15 13.78
C MET A 863 -15.68 -7.36 13.16
N ALA A 864 -16.42 -8.39 13.54
CA ALA A 864 -17.77 -8.64 13.03
C ALA A 864 -18.72 -7.44 13.27
N LEU A 865 -18.58 -6.75 14.41
CA LEU A 865 -19.33 -5.54 14.69
C LEU A 865 -18.92 -4.38 13.76
N ALA A 866 -17.63 -4.20 13.48
CA ALA A 866 -17.15 -3.20 12.53
C ALA A 866 -17.71 -3.44 11.11
N PHE A 867 -17.78 -4.69 10.66
CA PHE A 867 -18.42 -5.04 9.38
C PHE A 867 -19.93 -4.75 9.42
N LEU A 868 -20.64 -5.06 10.51
CA LEU A 868 -22.05 -4.66 10.63
C LEU A 868 -22.22 -3.14 10.51
N LEU A 869 -21.35 -2.35 11.16
CA LEU A 869 -21.37 -0.89 11.05
C LEU A 869 -21.09 -0.43 9.62
N LEU A 870 -20.21 -1.11 8.89
CA LEU A 870 -19.95 -0.85 7.47
C LEU A 870 -21.21 -1.02 6.62
N LEU A 871 -21.98 -2.11 6.84
CA LEU A 871 -23.27 -2.30 6.16
C LEU A 871 -24.25 -1.18 6.47
N LEU A 872 -24.37 -0.79 7.74
CA LEU A 872 -25.30 0.26 8.17
C LEU A 872 -24.90 1.62 7.61
N GLU A 873 -23.61 1.94 7.61
CA GLU A 873 -23.07 3.17 7.04
C GLU A 873 -23.26 3.24 5.53
N MET A 874 -22.93 2.18 4.78
CA MET A 874 -23.18 2.11 3.35
C MET A 874 -24.67 2.29 3.04
N GLY A 875 -25.55 1.60 3.77
CA GLY A 875 -26.99 1.75 3.63
C GLY A 875 -27.46 3.18 3.91
N ALA A 876 -26.95 3.81 4.97
CA ALA A 876 -27.26 5.19 5.31
C ALA A 876 -26.82 6.17 4.21
N LEU A 877 -25.60 6.04 3.68
CA LEU A 877 -25.10 6.87 2.59
C LEU A 877 -25.94 6.72 1.31
N LEU A 878 -26.31 5.49 0.96
CA LEU A 878 -27.18 5.20 -0.17
C LEU A 878 -28.57 5.85 -0.01
N HIS A 879 -29.18 5.76 1.17
CA HIS A 879 -30.47 6.40 1.45
C HIS A 879 -30.40 7.92 1.50
N ILE A 880 -29.35 8.50 2.08
CA ILE A 880 -29.10 9.95 2.05
C ILE A 880 -28.98 10.43 0.60
N HIS A 881 -28.25 9.69 -0.24
CA HIS A 881 -28.13 10.00 -1.66
C HIS A 881 -29.48 9.94 -2.38
N ALA A 882 -30.26 8.87 -2.17
CA ALA A 882 -31.58 8.70 -2.77
C ALA A 882 -32.53 9.83 -2.36
N SER A 883 -32.75 10.08 -1.07
CA SER A 883 -33.65 11.13 -0.60
C SER A 883 -33.19 12.53 -1.04
N SER A 884 -31.88 12.80 -1.04
CA SER A 884 -31.34 14.06 -1.57
C SER A 884 -31.62 14.24 -3.06
N SER A 885 -31.48 13.18 -3.86
CA SER A 885 -31.77 13.20 -5.30
C SER A 885 -33.26 13.41 -5.57
N THR A 886 -34.13 12.74 -4.82
CA THR A 886 -35.59 12.90 -4.92
C THR A 886 -35.99 14.33 -4.57
N LEU A 887 -35.47 14.90 -3.48
CA LEU A 887 -35.76 16.28 -3.06
C LEU A 887 -35.26 17.33 -4.08
N ARG A 888 -34.13 17.10 -4.74
CA ARG A 888 -33.61 18.00 -5.80
C ARG A 888 -34.39 17.88 -7.12
N GLY A 889 -34.87 16.69 -7.45
CA GLY A 889 -35.73 16.47 -8.62
C GLY A 889 -37.06 17.25 -8.58
N LEU A 890 -37.48 17.74 -7.40
CA LEU A 890 -38.74 18.44 -7.17
C LEU A 890 -38.86 19.81 -7.84
N HIS A 891 -37.75 20.47 -8.17
CA HIS A 891 -37.75 21.89 -8.58
C HIS A 891 -37.60 22.12 -10.11
N GLY A 892 -37.91 21.12 -10.94
CA GLY A 892 -38.12 21.33 -12.38
C GLY A 892 -36.88 21.21 -13.29
N ALA A 893 -35.77 20.64 -12.81
CA ALA A 893 -34.67 20.26 -13.69
C ALA A 893 -34.91 18.87 -14.31
N CYS A 894 -35.98 18.72 -15.12
CA CYS A 894 -36.11 17.57 -16.01
C CYS A 894 -35.07 17.68 -17.14
N SER A 895 -33.80 17.44 -16.83
CA SER A 895 -32.87 16.93 -17.83
C SER A 895 -33.04 15.41 -17.80
N GLY A 896 -33.68 14.84 -18.82
CA GLY A 896 -33.93 13.40 -18.95
C GLY A 896 -32.66 12.56 -19.17
N GLY A 897 -31.63 12.74 -18.31
CA GLY A 897 -30.35 12.05 -18.38
C GLY A 897 -29.85 11.60 -17.00
N PHE A 898 -29.30 10.39 -16.95
CA PHE A 898 -28.66 9.82 -15.76
C PHE A 898 -27.31 10.51 -15.48
N THR A 899 -27.33 11.63 -14.75
CA THR A 899 -26.10 12.33 -14.34
C THR A 899 -25.69 11.91 -12.94
N VAL A 900 -24.43 11.55 -12.76
CA VAL A 900 -23.86 11.18 -11.46
C VAL A 900 -23.48 12.48 -10.72
N PRO A 901 -23.76 12.67 -9.42
CA PRO A 901 -23.25 13.83 -8.67
C PRO A 901 -21.89 13.54 -8.01
N TRP A 902 -21.08 14.57 -7.75
CA TRP A 902 -19.77 14.42 -7.09
C TRP A 902 -19.88 14.09 -5.59
N THR A 903 -20.84 14.69 -4.86
CA THR A 903 -21.01 14.52 -3.42
C THR A 903 -21.09 13.07 -2.95
N PRO A 904 -21.98 12.20 -3.50
CA PRO A 904 -22.06 10.82 -3.06
C PRO A 904 -20.79 10.03 -3.38
N VAL A 905 -20.10 10.32 -4.50
CA VAL A 905 -18.84 9.65 -4.85
C VAL A 905 -17.74 9.98 -3.85
N VAL A 906 -17.62 11.26 -3.46
CA VAL A 906 -16.63 11.69 -2.46
C VAL A 906 -16.94 11.09 -1.09
N LEU A 907 -18.21 11.10 -0.64
CA LEU A 907 -18.62 10.45 0.61
C LEU A 907 -18.29 8.95 0.59
N TRP A 908 -18.56 8.27 -0.52
CA TRP A 908 -18.27 6.84 -0.70
C TRP A 908 -16.77 6.54 -0.61
N SER A 909 -15.92 7.33 -1.25
CA SER A 909 -14.46 7.18 -1.17
C SER A 909 -13.89 7.52 0.21
N LEU A 910 -14.44 8.53 0.91
CA LEU A 910 -14.06 8.86 2.28
C LEU A 910 -14.45 7.73 3.25
N ALA A 911 -15.64 7.16 3.12
CA ALA A 911 -16.09 6.01 3.90
C ALA A 911 -15.19 4.78 3.68
N ALA A 912 -14.73 4.53 2.45
CA ALA A 912 -13.77 3.46 2.18
C ALA A 912 -12.45 3.63 2.96
N THR A 913 -11.92 4.85 3.05
CA THR A 913 -10.69 5.11 3.82
C THR A 913 -10.96 5.14 5.33
N GLN A 914 -12.11 5.67 5.76
CA GLN A 914 -12.51 5.65 7.16
C GLN A 914 -12.59 4.21 7.68
N PHE A 915 -13.22 3.31 6.93
CA PHE A 915 -13.33 1.91 7.30
C PHE A 915 -12.02 1.13 7.22
N PHE A 916 -11.04 1.57 6.41
CA PHE A 916 -9.69 1.01 6.48
C PHE A 916 -9.10 1.18 7.90
N HIS A 917 -9.33 2.33 8.52
CA HIS A 917 -8.91 2.56 9.90
C HIS A 917 -9.82 1.89 10.93
N ALA A 918 -11.13 1.80 10.66
CA ALA A 918 -12.07 1.08 11.53
C ALA A 918 -11.92 -0.45 11.48
N THR A 919 -11.11 -1.00 10.57
CA THR A 919 -10.67 -2.40 10.61
C THR A 919 -9.35 -2.59 11.39
N GLY A 920 -8.83 -1.53 12.02
CA GLY A 920 -7.59 -1.54 12.78
C GLY A 920 -6.32 -1.39 11.93
N HIS A 921 -6.44 -1.21 10.62
CA HIS A 921 -5.29 -1.07 9.74
C HIS A 921 -4.69 0.33 9.78
N LEU A 922 -3.38 0.39 9.60
CA LEU A 922 -2.60 1.61 9.54
C LEU A 922 -1.70 1.54 8.30
N PRO A 923 -1.36 2.68 7.68
CA PRO A 923 -0.46 2.71 6.53
C PRO A 923 1.01 2.57 6.99
N THR A 924 1.34 1.50 7.71
CA THR A 924 2.68 1.17 8.20
C THR A 924 2.94 -0.34 8.06
N PHE A 925 4.14 -0.74 7.63
CA PHE A 925 4.45 -2.16 7.41
C PHE A 925 4.33 -3.05 8.66
N PRO A 926 4.74 -2.61 9.87
CA PRO A 926 4.58 -3.43 11.08
C PRO A 926 3.12 -3.70 11.48
N SER A 927 2.18 -2.87 11.01
CA SER A 927 0.75 -3.03 11.33
C SER A 927 0.00 -4.02 10.44
N ILE A 928 0.67 -4.61 9.44
CA ILE A 928 0.06 -5.61 8.55
C ILE A 928 -0.35 -6.84 9.37
N GLN A 929 -1.62 -7.23 9.24
CA GLN A 929 -2.18 -8.37 9.97
C GLN A 929 -1.82 -9.70 9.30
N TRP A 930 -0.57 -10.13 9.44
CA TRP A 930 -0.04 -11.35 8.81
C TRP A 930 -0.78 -12.64 9.17
N GLY A 931 -1.54 -12.65 10.28
CA GLY A 931 -2.40 -13.78 10.66
C GLY A 931 -3.38 -14.19 9.56
N ALA A 932 -3.83 -13.26 8.71
CA ALA A 932 -4.71 -13.54 7.59
C ALA A 932 -4.13 -14.55 6.58
N ALA A 933 -2.79 -14.62 6.45
CA ALA A 933 -2.13 -15.58 5.58
C ALA A 933 -2.41 -17.03 6.00
N PHE A 934 -2.61 -17.30 7.29
CA PHE A 934 -2.66 -18.66 7.83
C PHE A 934 -4.08 -19.21 8.02
N VAL A 935 -5.11 -18.44 7.67
CA VAL A 935 -6.51 -18.86 7.81
C VAL A 935 -6.79 -20.07 6.91
N GLY A 936 -7.01 -21.25 7.52
CA GLY A 936 -7.19 -22.53 6.82
C GLY A 936 -5.90 -23.26 6.43
N PHE A 937 -4.73 -22.70 6.77
CA PHE A 937 -3.39 -23.21 6.45
C PHE A 937 -2.42 -23.02 7.64
N PRO A 938 -2.65 -23.69 8.78
CA PRO A 938 -1.84 -23.49 9.99
C PRO A 938 -0.38 -23.96 9.83
N ASP A 939 -0.14 -24.96 8.98
CA ASP A 939 1.21 -25.48 8.70
C ASP A 939 2.00 -24.64 7.67
N GLY A 940 1.44 -23.50 7.23
CA GLY A 940 2.04 -22.63 6.22
C GLY A 940 1.69 -22.98 4.77
N HIS A 941 2.39 -22.34 3.82
CA HIS A 941 2.11 -22.43 2.37
C HIS A 941 3.32 -22.90 1.57
N THR A 942 3.07 -23.67 0.53
CA THR A 942 4.05 -23.94 -0.54
C THR A 942 4.00 -22.80 -1.57
N GLY A 943 4.70 -21.69 -1.29
CA GLY A 943 4.78 -20.51 -2.17
C GLY A 943 4.17 -19.23 -1.57
N THR A 944 4.42 -18.08 -2.20
CA THR A 944 4.11 -16.75 -1.64
C THR A 944 2.83 -16.12 -2.17
N VAL A 945 2.29 -16.59 -3.31
CA VAL A 945 1.16 -15.93 -4.01
C VAL A 945 -0.14 -16.00 -3.21
N LEU A 946 -0.50 -17.18 -2.69
CA LEU A 946 -1.71 -17.37 -1.89
C LEU A 946 -1.67 -16.57 -0.57
N PRO A 947 -0.62 -16.69 0.28
CA PRO A 947 -0.58 -15.91 1.52
C PRO A 947 -0.55 -14.40 1.26
N ALA A 948 0.16 -13.92 0.23
CA ALA A 948 0.13 -12.50 -0.15
C ALA A 948 -1.26 -12.03 -0.59
N SER A 949 -2.00 -12.87 -1.32
CA SER A 949 -3.36 -12.57 -1.74
C SER A 949 -4.30 -12.46 -0.54
N LEU A 950 -4.22 -13.39 0.42
CA LEU A 950 -5.04 -13.35 1.65
C LEU A 950 -4.76 -12.11 2.50
N VAL A 951 -3.48 -11.76 2.67
CA VAL A 951 -3.09 -10.54 3.40
C VAL A 951 -3.57 -9.27 2.68
N THR A 952 -3.49 -9.24 1.34
CA THR A 952 -4.01 -8.12 0.53
C THR A 952 -5.52 -7.97 0.67
N LEU A 953 -6.27 -9.08 0.63
CA LEU A 953 -7.72 -9.09 0.83
C LEU A 953 -8.11 -8.60 2.23
N ASN A 954 -7.38 -9.01 3.26
CA ASN A 954 -7.57 -8.53 4.63
C ASN A 954 -7.28 -7.02 4.73
N THR A 955 -6.12 -6.57 4.26
CA THR A 955 -5.64 -5.18 4.39
C THR A 955 -6.56 -4.18 3.69
N PHE A 956 -7.04 -4.54 2.49
CA PHE A 956 -7.85 -3.65 1.64
C PHE A 956 -9.34 -4.02 1.62
N ALA A 957 -9.85 -4.73 2.64
CA ALA A 957 -11.23 -5.19 2.68
C ALA A 957 -12.26 -4.06 2.49
N SER A 958 -12.07 -2.90 3.11
CA SER A 958 -12.96 -1.75 2.93
C SER A 958 -12.93 -1.25 1.49
N HIS A 959 -11.75 -1.02 0.93
CA HIS A 959 -11.55 -0.57 -0.45
C HIS A 959 -12.20 -1.54 -1.47
N ILE A 960 -12.08 -2.85 -1.24
CA ILE A 960 -12.72 -3.90 -2.05
C ILE A 960 -14.25 -3.75 -2.02
N LEU A 961 -14.83 -3.66 -0.83
CA LEU A 961 -16.29 -3.59 -0.65
C LEU A 961 -16.88 -2.31 -1.25
N PHE A 962 -16.25 -1.16 -1.04
CA PHE A 962 -16.71 0.11 -1.61
C PHE A 962 -16.49 0.17 -3.13
N ALA A 963 -15.42 -0.43 -3.66
CA ALA A 963 -15.18 -0.49 -5.11
C ALA A 963 -16.21 -1.37 -5.84
N VAL A 964 -16.46 -2.60 -5.35
CA VAL A 964 -17.49 -3.50 -5.91
C VAL A 964 -18.88 -2.88 -5.77
N GLY A 965 -19.18 -2.25 -4.62
CA GLY A 965 -20.45 -1.62 -4.34
C GLY A 965 -20.68 -0.29 -5.06
N CYS A 966 -19.65 0.29 -5.70
CA CYS A 966 -19.73 1.62 -6.33
C CYS A 966 -20.94 1.79 -7.27
N PRO A 967 -21.28 0.84 -8.17
CA PRO A 967 -22.45 0.96 -9.05
C PRO A 967 -23.80 1.12 -8.33
N LEU A 968 -23.90 0.74 -7.04
CA LEU A 968 -25.11 0.98 -6.24
C LEU A 968 -25.45 2.47 -6.14
N LEU A 969 -24.46 3.36 -6.21
CA LEU A 969 -24.70 4.81 -6.23
C LEU A 969 -25.55 5.25 -7.44
N LEU A 970 -25.48 4.52 -8.56
CA LEU A 970 -26.30 4.78 -9.74
C LEU A 970 -27.72 4.20 -9.60
N PHE A 971 -27.84 3.02 -8.98
CA PHE A 971 -29.09 2.26 -8.95
C PHE A 971 -30.00 2.64 -7.78
N TRP A 972 -29.43 2.90 -6.60
CA TRP A 972 -30.20 3.07 -5.36
C TRP A 972 -31.23 4.21 -5.39
N PRO A 973 -30.94 5.38 -5.99
CA PRO A 973 -31.96 6.41 -6.18
C PRO A 973 -33.19 5.93 -6.96
N LEU A 974 -32.99 5.10 -7.99
CA LEU A 974 -34.06 4.56 -8.83
C LEU A 974 -34.90 3.49 -8.11
N VAL A 975 -34.25 2.70 -7.24
CA VAL A 975 -34.93 1.70 -6.40
C VAL A 975 -35.83 2.37 -5.36
N CYS A 976 -35.40 3.51 -4.81
CA CYS A 976 -36.10 4.24 -3.76
C CYS A 976 -37.16 5.23 -4.28
N GLU A 977 -37.36 5.37 -5.60
CA GLU A 977 -38.34 6.31 -6.15
C GLU A 977 -39.75 6.08 -5.58
N VAL A 978 -40.32 7.12 -4.96
CA VAL A 978 -41.62 7.07 -4.30
C VAL A 978 -42.75 7.03 -5.34
N ARG A 979 -43.67 6.05 -5.19
CA ARG A 979 -44.95 5.97 -5.91
C ARG A 979 -45.76 7.24 -5.64
N GLY A 980 -45.72 8.22 -6.54
CA GLY A 980 -46.55 9.42 -6.45
C GLY A 980 -48.03 9.03 -6.49
N GLY A 981 -48.79 9.41 -5.45
CA GLY A 981 -50.24 9.20 -5.44
C GLY A 981 -50.91 9.89 -6.62
N ARG A 982 -51.88 9.21 -7.25
CA ARG A 982 -52.75 9.73 -8.31
C ARG A 982 -53.35 11.08 -7.89
N GLY A 983 -52.87 12.19 -8.44
CA GLY A 983 -53.47 13.49 -8.20
C GLY A 983 -52.61 14.64 -8.72
N GLY A 984 -52.67 14.91 -10.03
CA GLY A 984 -51.99 16.06 -10.62
C GLY A 984 -51.93 16.00 -12.13
N ARG A 985 -53.08 16.17 -12.80
CA ARG A 985 -53.17 16.27 -14.27
C ARG A 985 -52.64 17.65 -14.67
N GLY A 986 -51.37 17.74 -15.06
CA GLY A 986 -50.74 19.04 -15.30
C GLY A 986 -49.36 19.02 -15.96
N CYS A 987 -49.15 18.20 -16.99
CA CYS A 987 -48.27 18.51 -18.12
C CYS A 987 -48.49 17.44 -19.20
N GLY A 988 -48.72 17.85 -20.44
CA GLY A 988 -49.01 16.95 -21.55
C GLY A 988 -47.76 16.23 -22.03
N GLU A 989 -47.60 15.00 -21.59
CA GLU A 989 -47.23 13.80 -22.36
C GLU A 989 -47.75 12.61 -21.52
N GLU A 990 -48.24 11.56 -22.18
CA GLU A 990 -48.96 10.46 -21.56
C GLU A 990 -48.20 9.86 -20.36
N GLY A 991 -48.92 9.61 -19.25
CA GLY A 991 -48.35 9.31 -17.93
C GLY A 991 -47.19 8.31 -17.90
N GLU A 992 -46.00 8.79 -17.55
CA GLU A 992 -44.84 7.96 -17.24
C GLU A 992 -44.96 7.34 -15.84
N ASP A 993 -45.61 6.17 -15.77
CA ASP A 993 -45.64 5.34 -14.55
C ASP A 993 -44.21 4.94 -14.11
N ALA A 994 -43.92 4.99 -12.80
CA ALA A 994 -42.56 4.89 -12.23
C ALA A 994 -41.80 3.58 -12.53
N VAL A 995 -41.05 3.49 -13.64
CA VAL A 995 -40.36 2.28 -14.15
C VAL A 995 -39.15 1.78 -13.30
N MET A 996 -38.76 2.44 -12.19
CA MET A 996 -37.61 2.08 -11.33
C MET A 996 -36.32 1.84 -12.15
N GLU A 997 -35.48 0.84 -11.80
CA GLU A 997 -34.22 0.54 -12.50
C GLU A 997 -34.38 0.19 -13.98
N MET A 998 -35.56 -0.24 -14.43
CA MET A 998 -35.81 -0.57 -15.83
C MET A 998 -35.70 0.64 -16.76
N ARG A 999 -35.76 1.88 -16.24
CA ARG A 999 -35.52 3.12 -16.99
C ARG A 999 -34.13 3.16 -17.62
N LEU A 1000 -33.14 2.57 -16.95
CA LEU A 1000 -31.76 2.51 -17.46
C LEU A 1000 -31.68 1.73 -18.78
N ARG A 1001 -32.59 0.76 -18.97
CA ARG A 1001 -32.61 -0.06 -20.17
C ARG A 1001 -33.34 0.60 -21.33
N GLU A 1002 -34.28 1.50 -21.05
CA GLU A 1002 -34.95 2.32 -22.06
C GLU A 1002 -33.94 3.22 -22.78
N ASN A 1003 -32.92 3.70 -22.06
CA ASN A 1003 -31.86 4.56 -22.60
C ASN A 1003 -30.45 3.93 -22.42
N PRO A 1004 -30.10 2.88 -23.20
CA PRO A 1004 -28.87 2.10 -22.99
C PRO A 1004 -27.57 2.89 -23.19
N GLN A 1005 -27.61 3.96 -24.01
CA GLN A 1005 -26.46 4.85 -24.21
C GLN A 1005 -26.21 5.72 -22.97
N GLN A 1006 -27.27 6.31 -22.40
CA GLN A 1006 -27.15 7.10 -21.18
C GLN A 1006 -26.76 6.22 -19.98
N PHE A 1007 -27.26 4.98 -19.91
CA PHE A 1007 -26.82 4.03 -18.88
C PHE A 1007 -25.31 3.74 -18.97
N SER A 1008 -24.81 3.43 -20.17
CA SER A 1008 -23.37 3.20 -20.39
C SER A 1008 -22.53 4.42 -20.01
N SER A 1009 -23.01 5.63 -20.34
CA SER A 1009 -22.36 6.89 -20.00
C SER A 1009 -22.35 7.16 -18.50
N ALA A 1010 -23.46 6.92 -17.80
CA ALA A 1010 -23.56 7.15 -16.35
C ALA A 1010 -22.66 6.18 -15.58
N LEU A 1011 -22.58 4.92 -16.02
CA LEU A 1011 -21.69 3.93 -15.42
C LEU A 1011 -20.21 4.28 -15.63
N LEU A 1012 -19.85 4.76 -16.81
CA LEU A 1012 -18.50 5.27 -17.10
C LEU A 1012 -18.20 6.53 -16.27
N GLN A 1013 -19.14 7.48 -16.20
CA GLN A 1013 -18.99 8.69 -15.40
C GLN A 1013 -18.78 8.36 -13.91
N LEU A 1014 -19.59 7.46 -13.34
CA LEU A 1014 -19.45 7.05 -11.95
C LEU A 1014 -18.08 6.42 -11.68
N SER A 1015 -17.70 5.45 -12.52
CA SER A 1015 -16.46 4.71 -12.37
C SER A 1015 -15.22 5.61 -12.50
N THR A 1016 -15.24 6.54 -13.46
CA THR A 1016 -14.14 7.49 -13.67
C THR A 1016 -14.06 8.52 -12.55
N ARG A 1017 -15.19 9.01 -12.02
CA ARG A 1017 -15.15 9.89 -10.84
C ARG A 1017 -14.61 9.20 -9.60
N TYR A 1018 -14.98 7.94 -9.38
CA TYR A 1018 -14.42 7.15 -8.28
C TYR A 1018 -12.90 6.97 -8.43
N LEU A 1019 -12.43 6.60 -9.62
CA LEU A 1019 -11.00 6.47 -9.92
C LEU A 1019 -10.26 7.81 -9.86
N PHE A 1020 -10.90 8.93 -10.17
CA PHE A 1020 -10.31 10.27 -10.03
C PHE A 1020 -10.02 10.61 -8.57
N ILE A 1021 -10.96 10.34 -7.66
CA ILE A 1021 -10.77 10.63 -6.22
C ILE A 1021 -9.62 9.79 -5.65
N HIS A 1022 -9.60 8.48 -5.91
CA HIS A 1022 -8.50 7.64 -5.44
C HIS A 1022 -7.17 7.93 -6.17
N GLY A 1023 -7.22 8.20 -7.48
CA GLY A 1023 -6.05 8.52 -8.29
C GLY A 1023 -5.37 9.83 -7.89
N THR A 1024 -6.15 10.86 -7.54
CA THR A 1024 -5.60 12.13 -7.03
C THR A 1024 -4.97 11.97 -5.64
N GLN A 1025 -5.53 11.10 -4.79
CA GLN A 1025 -4.95 10.77 -3.48
C GLN A 1025 -3.61 10.02 -3.60
N VAL A 1026 -3.52 9.06 -4.53
CA VAL A 1026 -2.24 8.40 -4.84
C VAL A 1026 -1.24 9.38 -5.44
N PHE A 1027 -1.66 10.21 -6.41
CA PHE A 1027 -0.80 11.23 -7.00
C PHE A 1027 -0.26 12.20 -5.95
N ALA A 1028 -1.10 12.64 -5.01
CA ALA A 1028 -0.68 13.49 -3.91
C ALA A 1028 0.31 12.79 -2.97
N SER A 1029 0.13 11.49 -2.71
CA SER A 1029 1.08 10.68 -1.93
C SER A 1029 2.43 10.52 -2.66
N VAL A 1030 2.40 10.35 -3.98
CA VAL A 1030 3.58 10.34 -4.85
C VAL A 1030 4.30 11.69 -4.80
N CYS A 1031 3.58 12.80 -4.91
CA CYS A 1031 4.13 14.15 -4.76
C CYS A 1031 4.76 14.35 -3.37
N ALA A 1032 4.07 13.93 -2.30
CA ALA A 1032 4.60 14.02 -0.95
C ALA A 1032 5.90 13.22 -0.80
N ALA A 1033 5.92 11.95 -1.25
CA ALA A 1033 7.11 11.12 -1.23
C ALA A 1033 8.25 11.70 -2.09
N ALA A 1034 7.96 12.29 -3.24
CA ALA A 1034 8.96 12.91 -4.11
C ALA A 1034 9.58 14.17 -3.49
N ILE A 1035 8.75 15.05 -2.93
CA ILE A 1035 9.18 16.31 -2.29
C ILE A 1035 9.95 16.01 -1.01
N LEU A 1036 9.43 15.10 -0.20
CA LEU A 1036 9.97 14.72 1.11
C LEU A 1036 10.93 13.54 1.03
N ARG A 1037 11.46 13.19 -0.15
CA ARG A 1037 12.35 12.01 -0.34
C ARG A 1037 13.62 12.05 0.51
N ARG A 1038 14.01 13.22 1.00
CA ARG A 1038 15.17 13.47 1.87
C ARG A 1038 14.78 13.80 3.32
N HIS A 1039 13.50 13.72 3.67
CA HIS A 1039 13.00 14.02 5.01
C HIS A 1039 13.22 12.80 5.94
N LEU A 1040 13.56 13.00 7.22
CA LEU A 1040 13.77 11.94 8.22
C LEU A 1040 12.61 10.91 8.24
N MET A 1041 11.38 11.41 8.19
CA MET A 1041 10.16 10.58 8.21
C MET A 1041 9.78 9.97 6.85
N VAL A 1042 10.59 10.12 5.79
CA VAL A 1042 10.26 9.57 4.46
C VAL A 1042 9.98 8.08 4.53
N TRP A 1043 10.82 7.33 5.24
CA TRP A 1043 10.69 5.88 5.25
C TRP A 1043 9.75 5.34 6.33
N LYS A 1044 9.51 6.12 7.40
CA LYS A 1044 8.60 5.74 8.49
C LYS A 1044 7.14 6.13 8.20
N VAL A 1045 6.92 7.24 7.50
CA VAL A 1045 5.59 7.83 7.30
C VAL A 1045 5.22 7.90 5.83
N PHE A 1046 6.02 8.57 4.99
CA PHE A 1046 5.60 8.92 3.63
C PHE A 1046 5.69 7.76 2.63
N ALA A 1047 6.73 6.94 2.67
CA ALA A 1047 6.92 5.79 1.79
C ALA A 1047 5.92 4.65 2.12
N PRO A 1048 5.68 4.27 3.39
CA PRO A 1048 4.60 3.36 3.72
C PRO A 1048 3.24 3.89 3.28
N LYS A 1049 2.96 5.19 3.53
CA LYS A 1049 1.72 5.83 3.03
C LYS A 1049 1.58 5.71 1.52
N LEU A 1050 2.61 6.03 0.75
CA LEU A 1050 2.64 5.85 -0.70
C LEU A 1050 2.33 4.40 -1.10
N MET A 1051 2.98 3.43 -0.47
CA MET A 1051 2.81 2.01 -0.82
C MET A 1051 1.39 1.50 -0.55
N PHE A 1052 0.80 1.89 0.58
CA PHE A 1052 -0.58 1.55 0.91
C PHE A 1052 -1.59 2.24 -0.02
N GLU A 1053 -1.37 3.50 -0.38
CA GLU A 1053 -2.23 4.23 -1.33
C GLU A 1053 -2.13 3.65 -2.74
N ALA A 1054 -0.92 3.38 -3.23
CA ALA A 1054 -0.71 2.76 -4.53
C ALA A 1054 -1.35 1.37 -4.62
N SER A 1055 -1.16 0.54 -3.60
CA SER A 1055 -1.76 -0.80 -3.51
C SER A 1055 -3.28 -0.72 -3.37
N GLY A 1056 -3.78 0.20 -2.55
CA GLY A 1056 -5.21 0.46 -2.36
C GLY A 1056 -5.89 0.90 -3.65
N PHE A 1057 -5.24 1.71 -4.48
CA PHE A 1057 -5.74 2.09 -5.80
C PHE A 1057 -5.74 0.92 -6.80
N LEU A 1058 -4.67 0.11 -6.82
CA LEU A 1058 -4.62 -1.10 -7.64
C LEU A 1058 -5.78 -2.05 -7.29
N VAL A 1059 -5.99 -2.32 -6.01
CA VAL A 1059 -7.09 -3.15 -5.52
C VAL A 1059 -8.45 -2.52 -5.86
N SER A 1060 -8.65 -1.24 -5.54
CA SER A 1060 -9.92 -0.54 -5.80
C SER A 1060 -10.27 -0.54 -7.29
N SER A 1061 -9.29 -0.34 -8.18
CA SER A 1061 -9.53 -0.34 -9.62
C SER A 1061 -9.87 -1.73 -10.17
N ILE A 1062 -9.20 -2.80 -9.71
CA ILE A 1062 -9.52 -4.18 -10.09
C ILE A 1062 -10.94 -4.54 -9.63
N PHE A 1063 -11.28 -4.26 -8.37
CA PHE A 1063 -12.58 -4.62 -7.81
C PHE A 1063 -13.73 -3.74 -8.32
N LEU A 1064 -13.45 -2.50 -8.73
CA LEU A 1064 -14.40 -1.68 -9.49
C LEU A 1064 -14.71 -2.32 -10.85
N LEU A 1065 -13.70 -2.80 -11.57
CA LEU A 1065 -13.89 -3.51 -12.84
C LEU A 1065 -14.70 -4.79 -12.66
N ILE A 1066 -14.52 -5.52 -11.55
CA ILE A 1066 -15.34 -6.69 -11.19
C ILE A 1066 -16.80 -6.27 -10.97
N GLY A 1067 -17.06 -5.21 -10.19
CA GLY A 1067 -18.42 -4.70 -9.96
C GLY A 1067 -19.11 -4.24 -11.24
N VAL A 1068 -18.42 -3.49 -12.09
CA VAL A 1068 -18.90 -3.07 -13.42
C VAL A 1068 -19.17 -4.29 -14.31
N SER A 1069 -18.26 -5.28 -14.33
CA SER A 1069 -18.43 -6.50 -15.12
C SER A 1069 -19.65 -7.32 -14.67
N LEU A 1070 -19.93 -7.36 -13.37
CA LEU A 1070 -21.14 -8.00 -12.84
C LEU A 1070 -22.40 -7.27 -13.32
N VAL A 1071 -22.41 -5.95 -13.34
CA VAL A 1071 -23.53 -5.15 -13.90
C VAL A 1071 -23.75 -5.48 -15.39
N LEU A 1072 -22.67 -5.55 -16.18
CA LEU A 1072 -22.75 -5.95 -17.59
C LEU A 1072 -23.30 -7.38 -17.74
N ARG A 1073 -22.86 -8.31 -16.88
CA ARG A 1073 -23.32 -9.70 -16.86
C ARG A 1073 -24.81 -9.80 -16.53
N VAL A 1074 -25.30 -8.98 -15.61
CA VAL A 1074 -26.73 -8.86 -15.28
C VAL A 1074 -27.51 -8.32 -16.49
N ASP A 1075 -27.08 -7.23 -17.13
CA ASP A 1075 -27.77 -6.66 -18.32
C ASP A 1075 -27.95 -7.69 -19.44
N LEU A 1076 -26.90 -8.46 -19.73
CA LEU A 1076 -26.92 -9.56 -20.70
C LEU A 1076 -27.92 -10.65 -20.31
N SER A 1077 -27.92 -11.05 -19.04
CA SER A 1077 -28.80 -12.11 -18.54
C SER A 1077 -30.27 -11.68 -18.59
N VAL A 1078 -30.57 -10.45 -18.19
CA VAL A 1078 -31.92 -9.87 -18.29
C VAL A 1078 -32.35 -9.77 -19.76
N GLY A 1079 -31.43 -9.45 -20.67
CA GLY A 1079 -31.72 -9.41 -22.12
C GLY A 1079 -32.11 -10.77 -22.68
N ARG A 1080 -31.35 -11.82 -22.34
CA ARG A 1080 -31.68 -13.21 -22.69
C ARG A 1080 -33.01 -13.66 -22.07
N TRP A 1081 -33.30 -13.22 -20.86
CA TRP A 1081 -34.56 -13.51 -20.19
C TRP A 1081 -35.76 -12.90 -20.92
N PHE A 1082 -35.68 -11.63 -21.34
CA PHE A 1082 -36.72 -11.02 -22.17
C PHE A 1082 -36.89 -11.71 -23.52
N GLN A 1083 -35.80 -12.14 -24.17
CA GLN A 1083 -35.89 -12.91 -25.42
C GLN A 1083 -36.71 -14.19 -25.24
N ARG A 1084 -36.60 -14.88 -24.09
CA ARG A 1084 -37.35 -16.11 -23.79
C ARG A 1084 -38.85 -15.87 -23.55
N LEU A 1085 -39.24 -14.66 -23.20
CA LEU A 1085 -40.66 -14.31 -22.99
C LEU A 1085 -41.41 -13.98 -24.29
N ILE A 1086 -40.70 -13.78 -25.41
CA ILE A 1086 -41.30 -13.54 -26.73
C ILE A 1086 -41.68 -14.90 -27.34
N PRO A 1087 -42.97 -15.13 -27.72
CA PRO A 1087 -43.44 -16.40 -28.28
C PRO A 1087 -42.65 -16.84 -29.52
N GLU A 1088 -42.42 -18.15 -29.69
CA GLU A 1088 -41.72 -18.70 -30.86
C GLU A 1088 -42.38 -18.35 -32.21
N SER A 1089 -43.69 -18.09 -32.23
CA SER A 1089 -44.42 -17.61 -33.43
C SER A 1089 -44.08 -16.16 -33.84
N SER A 1090 -43.24 -15.47 -33.07
CA SER A 1090 -42.82 -14.07 -33.28
C SER A 1090 -41.30 -13.88 -33.31
N ARG A 1091 -40.54 -14.98 -33.27
CA ARG A 1091 -39.12 -15.03 -33.63
C ARG A 1091 -38.99 -15.47 -35.08
#